data_AF-A0A2S6IHJ9-F1
#
_entry.id   AF-A0A2S6IHJ9-F1
#
_cell.length_a   1.000
_cell.length_b   1.000
_cell.length_c   1.000
_cell.angle_alpha   90.00
_cell.angle_beta   90.00
_cell.angle_gamma   90.00
#
_symmetry.space_group_name_H-M   'P 1'
#
loop_
_entity.id
_entity.type
_entity.pdbx_description
1 polymer ?
#
loop_
_entity_poly.entity_id
_entity_poly.type
_entity_poly.pdbx_seq_one_letter_code
_entity_poly.pdbx_strand_id
1 'polypeptide(L)'
;MKNIISLLLVGFAFQMATAQVWIKGDNFIYSKGTNIFVKNKINLDTDSKFYLREEAQLIQDADVPNEGAGIISVFQEGTTNSYSYNYWSSPVSDETTGTGNTGFLNTQIKYPTTAAGTNTDFTITAEDSQILAFNVRDGESDDATIDGSPLKIAGRWLYTYESGGNPATGYAGWSIFNGAQNTPAGQGFTMKGVNEIAGGSANYNGGQRYDFRGRPNNGTITIAVGNDNATLAGNPYPSALDLKRFIQVNAEHTSGSDVKMDPWVEFWESQVETSHQLTSYLGGYARYVPMGFDPGSENGYDNSGTYLEPIFRRTDNDGNIMTSTASSTLGLATPPGTNASNTGSGIDGRRRYAAIGQGFFISRTNTDVTFSATAFEQEATEFITGGVTLPGGQTGEEIIFTNAMRVFQKEDGNTSVFKAAPVNGNPLSSVAARQIPKMIINVVPNGLYARPLNFAFDDSTSQAYDYAWESPISGRVATDAYIKIGTAGEYGLSSQAFDENMAIPIGVEVASSFTAPIDVEFELAFLINFDPNEVYLHDKTTGVYHDLKAGNKTLLIAPGHYTDRFEVTFKNTSGTLSNELVEETNFDIFQNNGKKELTILNPNLEDVANISLYDLAGRQIFSNKPSSTEGSYSFETASLSSAIYIAKVTTVNNKEVAVKVSISN
;
A
#
# COMPACT_ATOMS: atom_id res chain seq x y z
N MET A 1 48.00 5.25 74.35
CA MET A 1 47.68 4.15 73.43
C MET A 1 46.36 4.51 72.75
N LYS A 2 46.40 4.81 71.45
CA LYS A 2 45.23 5.17 70.64
C LYS A 2 44.78 3.91 69.89
N ASN A 3 43.57 3.44 70.14
CA ASN A 3 42.98 2.32 69.40
C ASN A 3 42.18 2.91 68.23
N ILE A 4 42.69 2.72 67.01
CA ILE A 4 42.01 3.02 65.76
C ILE A 4 41.18 1.80 65.39
N ILE A 5 39.86 2.00 65.28
CA ILE A 5 38.92 1.02 64.72
C ILE A 5 39.00 1.15 63.20
N SER A 6 39.51 0.11 62.52
CA SER A 6 39.42 -0.01 61.07
C SER A 6 38.07 -0.61 60.69
N LEU A 7 37.19 0.20 60.12
CA LEU A 7 35.94 -0.24 59.50
C LEU A 7 36.27 -0.79 58.10
N LEU A 8 36.16 -2.10 57.90
CA LEU A 8 36.33 -2.74 56.60
C LEU A 8 35.03 -2.60 55.81
N LEU A 9 34.97 -1.66 54.87
CA LEU A 9 33.84 -1.51 53.94
C LEU A 9 33.97 -2.59 52.84
N VAL A 10 33.21 -3.67 52.95
CA VAL A 10 33.10 -4.67 51.88
C VAL A 10 32.19 -4.10 50.80
N GLY A 11 32.78 -3.55 49.74
CA GLY A 11 32.06 -3.15 48.55
C GLY A 11 31.58 -4.38 47.79
N PHE A 12 30.27 -4.65 47.82
CA PHE A 12 29.64 -5.58 46.88
C PHE A 12 29.65 -4.93 45.50
N ALA A 13 30.61 -5.31 44.66
CA ALA A 13 30.55 -5.03 43.23
C ALA A 13 29.47 -5.93 42.62
N PHE A 14 28.30 -5.36 42.35
CA PHE A 14 27.33 -5.99 41.44
C PHE A 14 27.96 -6.02 40.05
N GLN A 15 28.60 -7.12 39.68
CA GLN A 15 28.93 -7.37 38.27
C GLN A 15 27.60 -7.60 37.54
N MET A 16 27.12 -6.57 36.84
CA MET A 16 26.10 -6.77 35.82
C MET A 16 26.74 -7.61 34.72
N ALA A 17 26.46 -8.92 34.71
CA ALA A 17 26.83 -9.77 33.59
C ALA A 17 26.07 -9.29 32.35
N THR A 18 26.78 -8.68 31.41
CA THR A 18 26.19 -8.32 30.11
C THR A 18 26.21 -9.58 29.24
N ALA A 19 25.05 -9.97 28.70
CA ALA A 19 24.94 -11.14 27.84
C ALA A 19 25.48 -10.81 26.43
N GLN A 20 26.80 -10.94 26.28
CA GLN A 20 27.53 -10.90 25.01
C GLN A 20 27.72 -12.31 24.46
N VAL A 21 27.84 -12.46 23.14
CA VAL A 21 28.18 -13.72 22.49
C VAL A 21 29.62 -13.64 22.00
N TRP A 22 30.45 -14.61 22.41
CA TRP A 22 31.80 -14.78 21.86
C TRP A 22 31.98 -16.22 21.43
N ILE A 23 32.12 -16.46 20.13
CA ILE A 23 32.42 -17.78 19.58
C ILE A 23 33.93 -17.84 19.32
N LYS A 24 34.61 -18.75 20.02
CA LYS A 24 36.07 -18.86 20.01
C LYS A 24 36.56 -19.95 19.06
N GLY A 25 37.73 -19.74 18.46
CA GLY A 25 38.35 -20.73 17.57
C GLY A 25 37.45 -21.11 16.40
N ASP A 26 37.32 -22.40 16.14
CA ASP A 26 36.51 -23.01 15.08
C ASP A 26 35.12 -23.47 15.56
N ASN A 27 34.70 -23.06 16.76
CA ASN A 27 33.39 -23.41 17.30
C ASN A 27 32.25 -22.71 16.54
N PHE A 28 31.02 -23.19 16.75
CA PHE A 28 29.85 -22.59 16.13
C PHE A 28 28.61 -22.54 17.04
N ILE A 29 27.72 -21.62 16.72
CA ILE A 29 26.33 -21.60 17.18
C ILE A 29 25.44 -22.00 16.01
N TYR A 30 24.40 -22.78 16.29
CA TYR A 30 23.40 -23.18 15.30
C TYR A 30 22.02 -22.92 15.88
N SER A 31 21.21 -22.11 15.17
CA SER A 31 19.81 -21.87 15.49
C SER A 31 18.92 -22.36 14.36
N LYS A 32 17.80 -22.95 14.75
CA LYS A 32 16.79 -23.49 13.83
C LYS A 32 15.41 -22.98 14.23
N GLY A 33 14.74 -22.27 13.33
CA GLY A 33 13.34 -21.89 13.48
C GLY A 33 13.01 -20.99 14.67
N THR A 34 14.01 -20.43 15.35
CA THR A 34 13.83 -19.57 16.53
C THR A 34 14.84 -18.43 16.50
N ASN A 35 14.53 -17.34 17.17
CA ASN A 35 15.49 -16.27 17.37
C ASN A 35 16.57 -16.65 18.40
N ILE A 36 17.74 -16.04 18.22
CA ILE A 36 18.73 -15.84 19.28
C ILE A 36 18.72 -14.36 19.63
N PHE A 37 18.54 -14.06 20.92
CA PHE A 37 18.54 -12.70 21.44
C PHE A 37 19.85 -12.42 22.18
N VAL A 38 20.57 -11.37 21.75
CA VAL A 38 21.85 -10.96 22.34
C VAL A 38 21.69 -9.56 22.92
N LYS A 39 22.08 -9.37 24.19
CA LYS A 39 21.93 -8.06 24.85
C LYS A 39 23.05 -7.07 24.53
N ASN A 40 24.19 -7.56 24.08
CA ASN A 40 25.40 -6.75 23.88
C ASN A 40 26.12 -7.20 22.60
N LYS A 41 27.42 -6.89 22.46
CA LYS A 41 28.20 -7.20 21.27
C LYS A 41 28.35 -8.69 20.98
N ILE A 42 28.53 -9.00 19.70
CA ILE A 42 28.93 -10.31 19.19
C ILE A 42 30.39 -10.23 18.73
N ASN A 43 31.21 -11.19 19.17
CA ASN A 43 32.59 -11.37 18.71
C ASN A 43 32.76 -12.78 18.11
N LEU A 44 33.17 -12.84 16.84
CA LEU A 44 33.36 -14.08 16.10
C LEU A 44 34.84 -14.23 15.73
N ASP A 45 35.58 -15.13 16.38
CA ASP A 45 36.97 -15.45 15.98
C ASP A 45 37.00 -15.93 14.51
N THR A 46 38.13 -15.79 13.81
CA THR A 46 38.27 -16.02 12.36
C THR A 46 37.59 -17.29 11.83
N ASP A 47 37.74 -18.42 12.51
CA ASP A 47 37.19 -19.69 12.03
C ASP A 47 35.78 -19.96 12.57
N SER A 48 35.28 -19.14 13.49
CA SER A 48 34.00 -19.34 14.15
C SER A 48 32.81 -19.08 13.23
N LYS A 49 31.68 -19.73 13.54
CA LYS A 49 30.49 -19.72 12.70
C LYS A 49 29.19 -19.56 13.49
N PHE A 50 28.21 -18.89 12.91
CA PHE A 50 26.87 -18.77 13.45
C PHE A 50 25.87 -19.10 12.33
N TYR A 51 25.15 -20.22 12.45
CA TYR A 51 24.20 -20.67 11.42
C TYR A 51 22.75 -20.36 11.83
N LEU A 52 22.02 -19.72 10.92
CA LEU A 52 20.56 -19.51 11.01
C LEU A 52 19.86 -20.38 9.95
N ARG A 53 18.98 -21.29 10.39
CA ARG A 53 18.23 -22.23 9.52
C ARG A 53 16.74 -22.21 9.83
N GLU A 54 15.91 -22.60 8.84
CA GLU A 54 14.44 -22.53 8.91
C GLU A 54 13.94 -21.18 9.44
N GLU A 55 14.46 -20.07 8.88
CA GLU A 55 14.07 -18.71 9.29
C GLU A 55 14.37 -18.39 10.75
N ALA A 56 15.37 -19.04 11.34
CA ALA A 56 15.99 -18.57 12.57
C ALA A 56 16.51 -17.14 12.36
N GLN A 57 16.48 -16.33 13.42
CA GLN A 57 16.84 -14.91 13.35
C GLN A 57 17.81 -14.56 14.47
N LEU A 58 18.59 -13.52 14.27
CA LEU A 58 19.43 -12.93 15.29
C LEU A 58 18.90 -11.54 15.60
N ILE A 59 18.56 -11.29 16.87
CA ILE A 59 18.16 -9.98 17.37
C ILE A 59 19.21 -9.56 18.41
N GLN A 60 19.77 -8.38 18.20
CA GLN A 60 20.74 -7.79 19.12
C GLN A 60 20.19 -6.46 19.62
N ASP A 61 20.15 -6.30 20.94
CA ASP A 61 19.51 -5.18 21.63
C ASP A 61 20.41 -3.93 21.59
N ALA A 62 21.62 -4.04 22.13
CA ALA A 62 22.56 -2.92 22.19
C ALA A 62 23.04 -2.47 20.80
N ASP A 63 23.05 -1.16 20.60
CA ASP A 63 23.69 -0.48 19.47
C ASP A 63 25.20 -0.43 19.67
N VAL A 64 25.85 -1.56 19.41
CA VAL A 64 27.30 -1.74 19.53
C VAL A 64 27.85 -2.47 18.31
N PRO A 65 29.04 -2.08 17.81
CA PRO A 65 29.70 -2.77 16.70
C PRO A 65 30.00 -4.24 17.04
N ASN A 66 29.74 -5.13 16.09
CA ASN A 66 30.18 -6.51 16.15
C ASN A 66 31.63 -6.65 15.65
N GLU A 67 32.38 -7.63 16.16
CA GLU A 67 33.84 -7.74 15.97
C GLU A 67 34.27 -9.17 15.57
N GLY A 68 35.52 -9.29 15.10
CA GLY A 68 36.12 -10.57 14.69
C GLY A 68 35.94 -10.93 13.20
N ALA A 69 36.56 -11.99 12.72
CA ALA A 69 36.54 -12.39 11.30
C ALA A 69 35.75 -13.69 11.03
N GLY A 70 35.04 -14.21 12.03
CA GLY A 70 34.08 -15.30 11.84
C GLY A 70 32.80 -14.79 11.18
N ILE A 71 31.95 -15.72 10.76
CA ILE A 71 30.75 -15.39 9.96
C ILE A 71 29.45 -15.86 10.61
N ILE A 72 28.40 -15.07 10.41
CA ILE A 72 27.03 -15.56 10.41
C ILE A 72 26.67 -16.03 8.99
N SER A 73 25.91 -17.11 8.90
CA SER A 73 25.37 -17.70 7.67
C SER A 73 23.85 -17.69 7.76
N VAL A 74 23.22 -17.01 6.80
CA VAL A 74 21.78 -16.76 6.77
C VAL A 74 21.20 -17.22 5.44
N PHE A 75 20.24 -18.14 5.50
CA PHE A 75 19.50 -18.60 4.32
C PHE A 75 18.38 -17.64 3.98
N GLN A 76 18.19 -17.42 2.68
CA GLN A 76 17.03 -16.74 2.10
C GLN A 76 16.80 -17.24 0.66
N GLU A 77 15.57 -17.17 0.19
CA GLU A 77 15.11 -17.84 -1.03
C GLU A 77 14.63 -16.88 -2.11
N GLY A 78 15.32 -16.85 -3.26
CA GLY A 78 14.89 -16.09 -4.44
C GLY A 78 14.12 -16.95 -5.45
N THR A 79 13.58 -16.31 -6.48
CA THR A 79 12.87 -16.98 -7.58
C THR A 79 13.81 -17.82 -8.48
N THR A 80 13.36 -18.99 -8.96
CA THR A 80 14.00 -19.77 -10.05
C THR A 80 13.52 -19.35 -11.43
N ASN A 81 13.20 -18.07 -11.59
CA ASN A 81 12.77 -17.52 -12.87
C ASN A 81 13.80 -16.49 -13.34
N SER A 82 14.56 -16.82 -14.39
CA SER A 82 15.49 -15.89 -15.02
C SER A 82 14.81 -14.73 -15.75
N TYR A 83 13.51 -14.57 -15.64
CA TYR A 83 12.78 -13.41 -16.12
C TYR A 83 12.29 -12.50 -14.99
N SER A 84 12.35 -12.97 -13.74
CA SER A 84 11.93 -12.20 -12.56
C SER A 84 13.13 -11.59 -11.82
N TYR A 85 12.91 -10.40 -11.26
CA TYR A 85 13.89 -9.74 -10.40
C TYR A 85 13.56 -9.96 -8.93
N ASN A 86 14.59 -10.22 -8.13
CA ASN A 86 14.53 -10.20 -6.68
C ASN A 86 15.22 -8.90 -6.21
N TYR A 87 14.62 -8.21 -5.25
CA TYR A 87 15.18 -6.98 -4.68
C TYR A 87 15.65 -7.32 -3.27
N TRP A 88 16.95 -7.15 -3.05
CA TRP A 88 17.65 -7.63 -1.88
C TRP A 88 18.24 -6.47 -1.07
N SER A 89 18.58 -6.74 0.18
CA SER A 89 19.53 -5.99 1.00
C SER A 89 20.35 -7.01 1.80
N SER A 90 21.57 -6.68 2.18
CA SER A 90 22.41 -7.65 2.90
C SER A 90 22.16 -7.61 4.41
N PRO A 91 21.91 -8.76 5.06
CA PRO A 91 21.88 -8.86 6.52
C PRO A 91 23.28 -8.90 7.17
N VAL A 92 24.33 -8.94 6.36
CA VAL A 92 25.73 -9.07 6.77
C VAL A 92 26.62 -8.01 6.13
N SER A 93 27.76 -7.74 6.78
CA SER A 93 28.86 -6.95 6.23
C SER A 93 30.12 -7.80 6.05
N ASP A 94 31.10 -7.29 5.34
CA ASP A 94 32.44 -7.84 5.18
C ASP A 94 33.12 -8.02 6.55
N GLU A 95 33.41 -9.27 6.89
CA GLU A 95 34.07 -9.64 8.13
C GLU A 95 35.59 -9.40 8.12
N THR A 96 36.19 -9.20 6.94
CA THR A 96 37.64 -9.12 6.77
C THR A 96 38.20 -7.72 7.05
N THR A 97 37.35 -6.71 7.06
CA THR A 97 37.72 -5.31 7.28
C THR A 97 37.02 -4.74 8.53
N GLY A 98 37.77 -3.93 9.31
CA GLY A 98 37.22 -3.11 10.40
C GLY A 98 36.42 -3.83 11.49
N THR A 99 35.55 -3.07 12.16
CA THR A 99 34.55 -3.54 13.13
C THR A 99 33.20 -2.92 12.77
N GLY A 100 32.10 -3.57 13.15
CA GLY A 100 30.74 -3.10 12.85
C GLY A 100 30.36 -3.27 11.38
N ASN A 101 29.48 -2.41 10.89
CA ASN A 101 28.90 -2.51 9.55
C ASN A 101 29.88 -1.89 8.54
N THR A 102 30.62 -2.74 7.82
CA THR A 102 31.67 -2.34 6.87
C THR A 102 31.24 -2.45 5.41
N GLY A 103 29.98 -2.78 5.15
CA GLY A 103 29.41 -2.92 3.82
C GLY A 103 29.49 -4.35 3.27
N PHE A 104 28.89 -4.61 2.12
CA PHE A 104 28.67 -5.93 1.56
C PHE A 104 29.28 -6.08 0.17
N LEU A 105 29.84 -7.26 -0.09
CA LEU A 105 30.40 -7.66 -1.39
C LEU A 105 29.53 -8.75 -2.01
N ASN A 106 29.39 -8.74 -3.34
CA ASN A 106 28.60 -9.78 -4.03
C ASN A 106 29.19 -11.20 -3.87
N THR A 107 30.47 -11.33 -3.52
CA THR A 107 31.14 -12.60 -3.20
C THR A 107 30.70 -13.21 -1.87
N GLN A 108 29.98 -12.47 -1.03
CA GLN A 108 29.38 -12.95 0.21
C GLN A 108 28.03 -13.65 -0.03
N ILE A 109 27.54 -13.67 -1.27
CA ILE A 109 26.40 -14.48 -1.70
C ILE A 109 26.91 -15.88 -2.09
N LYS A 110 26.67 -16.87 -1.23
CA LYS A 110 27.04 -18.27 -1.45
C LYS A 110 25.82 -19.14 -1.72
N TYR A 111 26.04 -20.44 -1.94
CA TYR A 111 24.98 -21.44 -1.98
C TYR A 111 25.31 -22.59 -1.02
N PRO A 112 24.30 -23.14 -0.31
CA PRO A 112 24.51 -24.27 0.58
C PRO A 112 24.78 -25.54 -0.20
N THR A 113 25.73 -26.33 0.27
CA THR A 113 26.07 -27.63 -0.33
C THR A 113 25.83 -28.77 0.65
N THR A 114 25.65 -29.96 0.12
CA THR A 114 25.38 -31.17 0.87
C THR A 114 26.13 -32.36 0.27
N ALA A 115 26.25 -33.44 1.03
CA ALA A 115 26.62 -34.71 0.44
C ALA A 115 25.48 -35.18 -0.49
N ALA A 116 25.82 -35.80 -1.62
CA ALA A 116 24.84 -36.26 -2.59
C ALA A 116 23.68 -37.04 -1.94
N GLY A 117 22.45 -36.60 -2.20
CA GLY A 117 21.23 -37.23 -1.67
C GLY A 117 20.77 -36.76 -0.29
N THR A 118 21.28 -35.62 0.22
CA THR A 118 20.81 -35.00 1.48
C THR A 118 20.17 -33.62 1.24
N ASN A 119 19.31 -33.17 2.15
CA ASN A 119 18.61 -31.89 2.04
C ASN A 119 19.47 -30.73 2.57
N THR A 120 19.45 -29.59 1.88
CA THR A 120 20.18 -28.36 2.23
C THR A 120 19.65 -27.66 3.49
N ASP A 121 18.42 -27.96 3.95
CA ASP A 121 17.73 -27.25 5.05
C ASP A 121 18.55 -27.10 6.33
N PHE A 122 19.44 -28.05 6.63
CA PHE A 122 20.22 -28.09 7.86
C PHE A 122 21.73 -28.10 7.63
N THR A 123 22.18 -27.84 6.40
CA THR A 123 23.61 -27.90 6.11
C THR A 123 24.36 -26.69 6.67
N ILE A 124 25.62 -26.92 7.04
CA ILE A 124 26.56 -25.90 7.46
C ILE A 124 27.62 -25.61 6.38
N THR A 125 27.72 -26.47 5.37
CA THR A 125 28.63 -26.32 4.23
C THR A 125 28.03 -25.42 3.16
N ALA A 126 28.88 -24.64 2.50
CA ALA A 126 28.55 -23.83 1.34
C ALA A 126 29.79 -23.62 0.48
N GLU A 127 29.56 -23.27 -0.77
CA GLU A 127 30.59 -22.97 -1.77
C GLU A 127 30.37 -21.58 -2.37
N ASP A 128 31.38 -21.09 -3.08
CA ASP A 128 31.34 -19.77 -3.71
C ASP A 128 30.44 -19.78 -4.95
N SER A 129 29.47 -18.87 -4.99
CA SER A 129 28.70 -18.62 -6.20
C SER A 129 29.60 -18.01 -7.29
N GLN A 130 29.34 -18.37 -8.55
CA GLN A 130 30.00 -17.78 -9.69
C GLN A 130 29.25 -16.53 -10.17
N ILE A 131 29.83 -15.34 -9.97
CA ILE A 131 29.32 -14.12 -10.63
C ILE A 131 29.73 -14.13 -12.10
N LEU A 132 28.76 -14.16 -12.99
CA LEU A 132 28.97 -14.24 -14.43
C LEU A 132 29.38 -12.89 -15.03
N ALA A 133 30.16 -12.97 -16.12
CA ALA A 133 30.58 -11.81 -16.89
C ALA A 133 29.38 -11.04 -17.48
N PHE A 134 29.56 -9.74 -17.69
CA PHE A 134 28.48 -8.80 -18.07
C PHE A 134 27.74 -9.15 -19.38
N ASN A 135 28.37 -9.92 -20.27
CA ASN A 135 27.76 -10.38 -21.53
C ASN A 135 26.83 -11.58 -21.36
N VAL A 136 26.84 -12.24 -20.20
CA VAL A 136 25.94 -13.36 -19.88
C VAL A 136 24.67 -12.83 -19.23
N ARG A 137 23.51 -13.19 -19.79
CA ARG A 137 22.22 -12.59 -19.43
C ARG A 137 21.42 -13.39 -18.41
N ASP A 138 21.72 -14.67 -18.24
CA ASP A 138 20.92 -15.55 -17.41
C ASP A 138 21.85 -16.35 -16.48
N GLY A 139 21.39 -16.50 -15.24
CA GLY A 139 22.05 -17.33 -14.24
C GLY A 139 21.56 -18.77 -14.33
N GLU A 140 22.23 -19.66 -13.61
CA GLU A 140 21.89 -21.08 -13.52
C GLU A 140 21.93 -21.48 -12.04
N SER A 141 20.97 -22.30 -11.59
CA SER A 141 20.92 -22.83 -10.23
C SER A 141 22.10 -23.76 -9.94
N ASP A 142 22.39 -24.00 -8.66
CA ASP A 142 23.32 -25.06 -8.24
C ASP A 142 22.64 -26.44 -8.19
N ASP A 143 23.43 -27.50 -8.03
CA ASP A 143 22.95 -28.87 -7.76
C ASP A 143 23.03 -29.28 -6.28
N ALA A 144 23.27 -28.31 -5.38
CA ALA A 144 23.42 -28.49 -3.94
C ALA A 144 24.46 -29.55 -3.51
N THR A 145 25.36 -29.96 -4.41
CA THR A 145 26.35 -31.00 -4.16
C THR A 145 27.73 -30.39 -3.94
N ILE A 146 28.48 -30.93 -2.96
CA ILE A 146 29.88 -30.54 -2.74
C ILE A 146 30.70 -30.83 -4.01
N ASP A 147 31.51 -29.86 -4.43
CA ASP A 147 32.28 -29.85 -5.69
C ASP A 147 31.43 -30.08 -6.95
N GLY A 148 30.12 -29.80 -6.86
CA GLY A 148 29.14 -29.96 -7.92
C GLY A 148 29.07 -28.78 -8.88
N SER A 149 27.91 -28.62 -9.53
CA SER A 149 27.62 -27.48 -10.40
C SER A 149 27.35 -26.24 -9.54
N PRO A 150 28.16 -25.17 -9.64
CA PRO A 150 28.01 -24.02 -8.77
C PRO A 150 26.82 -23.16 -9.15
N LEU A 151 26.29 -22.42 -8.18
CA LEU A 151 25.29 -21.38 -8.42
C LEU A 151 25.92 -20.29 -9.30
N LYS A 152 25.32 -20.00 -10.45
CA LYS A 152 25.78 -18.95 -11.36
C LYS A 152 24.82 -17.77 -11.33
N ILE A 153 25.31 -16.63 -10.88
CA ILE A 153 24.53 -15.39 -10.78
C ILE A 153 24.84 -14.51 -11.99
N ALA A 154 23.80 -14.08 -12.70
CA ALA A 154 23.96 -13.17 -13.84
C ALA A 154 24.39 -11.77 -13.37
N GLY A 155 25.70 -11.53 -13.29
CA GLY A 155 26.27 -10.24 -12.85
C GLY A 155 25.84 -9.05 -13.71
N ARG A 156 25.33 -9.28 -14.92
CA ARG A 156 24.70 -8.25 -15.75
C ARG A 156 23.54 -7.55 -15.06
N TRP A 157 22.81 -8.22 -14.18
CA TRP A 157 21.56 -7.75 -13.57
C TRP A 157 21.70 -7.46 -12.07
N LEU A 158 22.94 -7.26 -11.62
CA LEU A 158 23.22 -6.79 -10.28
C LEU A 158 23.34 -5.28 -10.32
N TYR A 159 22.36 -4.57 -9.74
CA TYR A 159 22.36 -3.11 -9.69
C TYR A 159 21.87 -2.57 -8.35
N THR A 160 22.47 -1.48 -7.90
CA THR A 160 21.94 -0.63 -6.83
C THR A 160 21.25 0.61 -7.40
N TYR A 161 20.43 1.26 -6.58
CA TYR A 161 19.87 2.57 -6.88
C TYR A 161 19.96 3.41 -5.60
N GLU A 162 20.84 4.40 -5.54
CA GLU A 162 21.02 5.22 -4.35
C GLU A 162 21.15 6.68 -4.73
N SER A 163 20.13 7.45 -4.37
CA SER A 163 20.04 8.86 -4.75
C SER A 163 20.84 9.79 -3.84
N GLY A 164 21.51 9.26 -2.81
CA GLY A 164 22.35 10.02 -1.88
C GLY A 164 23.76 10.30 -2.41
N GLY A 165 24.40 9.31 -3.03
CA GLY A 165 25.68 9.44 -3.73
C GLY A 165 25.55 9.75 -5.21
N ASN A 166 24.37 9.49 -5.80
CA ASN A 166 24.10 9.75 -7.22
C ASN A 166 22.85 10.64 -7.38
N PRO A 167 23.00 11.92 -7.78
CA PRO A 167 21.85 12.81 -7.96
C PRO A 167 21.01 12.48 -9.19
N ALA A 168 21.43 11.53 -10.04
CA ALA A 168 20.67 11.13 -11.21
C ALA A 168 19.33 10.50 -10.79
N THR A 169 18.28 10.84 -11.55
CA THR A 169 16.92 10.33 -11.35
C THR A 169 16.56 9.33 -12.46
N GLY A 170 15.48 8.58 -12.25
CA GLY A 170 14.96 7.62 -13.22
C GLY A 170 16.01 6.58 -13.62
N TYR A 171 16.02 6.18 -14.90
CA TYR A 171 16.90 5.10 -15.34
C TYR A 171 18.41 5.36 -15.12
N ALA A 172 18.83 6.63 -15.09
CA ALA A 172 20.22 7.00 -14.87
C ALA A 172 20.68 6.85 -13.41
N GLY A 173 19.76 6.63 -12.46
CA GLY A 173 20.08 6.38 -11.06
C GLY A 173 20.68 5.01 -10.78
N TRP A 174 20.48 4.03 -11.68
CA TRP A 174 20.97 2.66 -11.52
C TRP A 174 22.49 2.57 -11.69
N SER A 175 23.16 1.94 -10.72
CA SER A 175 24.60 1.68 -10.73
C SER A 175 24.88 0.19 -10.68
N ILE A 176 25.82 -0.28 -11.51
CA ILE A 176 26.17 -1.70 -11.55
C ILE A 176 26.77 -2.15 -10.22
N PHE A 177 26.45 -3.38 -9.79
CA PHE A 177 26.99 -4.06 -8.61
C PHE A 177 27.62 -5.39 -9.02
N ASN A 178 28.57 -5.32 -9.96
CA ASN A 178 29.25 -6.48 -10.53
C ASN A 178 30.77 -6.32 -10.42
N GLY A 179 31.31 -6.67 -9.25
CA GLY A 179 32.74 -6.63 -8.97
C GLY A 179 33.01 -6.48 -7.47
N ALA A 180 34.25 -6.10 -7.10
CA ALA A 180 34.66 -5.86 -5.71
C ALA A 180 34.11 -4.53 -5.12
N GLN A 181 32.96 -4.07 -5.60
CA GLN A 181 32.31 -2.88 -5.05
C GLN A 181 31.66 -3.23 -3.73
N ASN A 182 31.86 -2.35 -2.75
CA ASN A 182 31.34 -2.50 -1.42
C ASN A 182 30.07 -1.65 -1.26
N THR A 183 28.92 -2.27 -1.06
CA THR A 183 27.64 -1.59 -0.85
C THR A 183 27.41 -1.38 0.65
N PRO A 184 27.19 -0.15 1.15
CA PRO A 184 26.85 0.09 2.55
C PRO A 184 25.71 -0.78 3.07
N ALA A 185 25.77 -1.14 4.34
CA ALA A 185 24.67 -1.86 5.00
C ALA A 185 23.37 -1.05 4.88
N GLY A 186 22.26 -1.70 4.55
CA GLY A 186 20.96 -1.06 4.31
C GLY A 186 20.72 -0.67 2.86
N GLN A 187 21.76 -0.57 2.03
CA GLN A 187 21.60 -0.36 0.60
C GLN A 187 21.09 -1.64 -0.05
N GLY A 188 20.04 -1.50 -0.85
CA GLY A 188 19.47 -2.61 -1.58
C GLY A 188 20.07 -2.76 -2.99
N PHE A 189 19.92 -3.95 -3.54
CA PHE A 189 20.37 -4.30 -4.89
C PHE A 189 19.38 -5.23 -5.58
N THR A 190 19.34 -5.18 -6.90
CA THR A 190 18.58 -6.11 -7.73
C THR A 190 19.42 -7.33 -8.06
N MET A 191 18.77 -8.49 -8.16
CA MET A 191 19.37 -9.72 -8.68
C MET A 191 18.29 -10.54 -9.37
N LYS A 192 18.55 -10.90 -10.62
CA LYS A 192 17.66 -11.78 -11.38
C LYS A 192 17.57 -13.18 -10.74
N GLY A 193 16.43 -13.84 -10.89
CA GLY A 193 16.36 -15.28 -10.65
C GLY A 193 17.26 -16.09 -11.58
N VAL A 194 17.38 -17.39 -11.30
CA VAL A 194 18.23 -18.33 -12.05
C VAL A 194 17.40 -19.30 -12.89
N ASN A 195 17.98 -19.87 -13.94
CA ASN A 195 17.40 -21.03 -14.63
C ASN A 195 17.77 -22.32 -13.90
N GLU A 196 16.84 -23.26 -13.84
CA GLU A 196 17.11 -24.58 -13.29
C GLU A 196 18.04 -25.38 -14.22
N ILE A 197 19.06 -26.02 -13.64
CA ILE A 197 19.96 -26.92 -14.37
C ILE A 197 19.26 -28.25 -14.71
N ALA A 198 19.66 -28.86 -15.83
CA ALA A 198 19.09 -30.14 -16.26
C ALA A 198 19.43 -31.27 -15.27
N GLY A 199 18.40 -31.83 -14.62
CA GLY A 199 18.56 -32.88 -13.61
C GLY A 199 18.79 -32.39 -12.18
N GLY A 200 18.85 -31.07 -11.96
CA GLY A 200 18.77 -30.46 -10.63
C GLY A 200 17.32 -30.30 -10.18
N SER A 201 17.11 -30.23 -8.86
CA SER A 201 15.84 -29.76 -8.28
C SER A 201 16.03 -28.31 -7.87
N ALA A 202 15.01 -27.45 -8.04
CA ALA A 202 14.93 -26.20 -7.30
C ALA A 202 15.28 -26.49 -5.83
N ASN A 203 16.33 -25.85 -5.33
CA ASN A 203 16.99 -26.27 -4.09
C ASN A 203 16.16 -26.01 -2.83
N TYR A 204 15.00 -25.34 -2.97
CA TYR A 204 13.98 -25.28 -1.95
C TYR A 204 12.59 -24.88 -2.49
N ASN A 205 11.62 -25.81 -2.51
CA ASN A 205 10.20 -25.51 -2.75
C ASN A 205 9.90 -24.63 -3.99
N GLY A 206 10.62 -24.84 -5.10
CA GLY A 206 10.46 -24.04 -6.33
C GLY A 206 11.22 -22.71 -6.34
N GLY A 207 12.06 -22.45 -5.33
CA GLY A 207 12.96 -21.31 -5.21
C GLY A 207 14.44 -21.70 -5.24
N GLN A 208 15.30 -20.71 -5.45
CA GLN A 208 16.76 -20.80 -5.32
C GLN A 208 17.15 -20.34 -3.92
N ARG A 209 17.83 -21.20 -3.16
CA ARG A 209 18.36 -20.83 -1.84
C ARG A 209 19.72 -20.16 -1.97
N TYR A 210 19.88 -19.03 -1.29
CA TYR A 210 21.14 -18.29 -1.16
C TYR A 210 21.60 -18.35 0.30
N ASP A 211 22.91 -18.31 0.52
CA ASP A 211 23.54 -18.26 1.85
C ASP A 211 24.38 -16.97 1.96
N PHE A 212 23.84 -15.97 2.65
CA PHE A 212 24.54 -14.73 2.94
C PHE A 212 25.52 -14.95 4.09
N ARG A 213 26.82 -14.77 3.83
CA ARG A 213 27.88 -15.03 4.81
C ARG A 213 28.76 -13.81 5.07
N GLY A 214 28.82 -13.38 6.33
CA GLY A 214 29.68 -12.27 6.75
C GLY A 214 29.53 -11.94 8.23
N ARG A 215 29.94 -10.75 8.65
CA ARG A 215 29.68 -10.23 10.00
C ARG A 215 28.20 -9.82 10.13
N PRO A 216 27.48 -10.19 11.21
CA PRO A 216 26.08 -9.76 11.38
C PRO A 216 25.99 -8.24 11.54
N ASN A 217 25.19 -7.61 10.69
CA ASN A 217 24.88 -6.19 10.81
C ASN A 217 24.13 -5.91 12.11
N ASN A 218 24.48 -4.80 12.78
CA ASN A 218 23.83 -4.39 14.02
C ASN A 218 23.87 -2.86 14.19
N GLY A 219 22.96 -2.36 15.02
CA GLY A 219 23.00 -0.99 15.48
C GLY A 219 22.33 -0.04 14.50
N THR A 220 22.56 1.26 14.71
CA THR A 220 21.99 2.28 13.84
C THR A 220 22.68 2.26 12.46
N ILE A 221 21.87 2.18 11.39
CA ILE A 221 22.32 2.18 9.99
C ILE A 221 21.57 3.31 9.28
N THR A 222 22.27 4.10 8.45
CA THR A 222 21.68 5.21 7.70
C THR A 222 21.78 4.97 6.20
N ILE A 223 20.70 5.30 5.48
CA ILE A 223 20.66 5.29 4.01
C ILE A 223 20.14 6.63 3.52
N ALA A 224 20.86 7.22 2.59
CA ALA A 224 20.52 8.51 2.03
C ALA A 224 19.46 8.38 0.91
N VAL A 225 18.55 9.35 0.87
CA VAL A 225 17.59 9.53 -0.23
C VAL A 225 17.52 11.01 -0.59
N GLY A 226 17.72 11.31 -1.86
CA GLY A 226 17.65 12.66 -2.42
C GLY A 226 16.22 13.20 -2.46
N ASN A 227 16.07 14.52 -2.37
CA ASN A 227 14.79 15.18 -2.63
C ASN A 227 14.28 14.83 -4.05
N ASP A 228 12.98 14.61 -4.16
CA ASP A 228 12.27 14.29 -5.41
C ASP A 228 12.88 13.07 -6.13
N ASN A 229 13.36 12.11 -5.34
CA ASN A 229 14.01 10.89 -5.80
C ASN A 229 13.73 9.74 -4.82
N ALA A 230 14.24 8.56 -5.17
CA ALA A 230 14.11 7.35 -4.38
C ALA A 230 15.48 6.69 -4.13
N THR A 231 15.55 5.78 -3.17
CA THR A 231 16.71 4.90 -2.96
C THR A 231 16.21 3.48 -2.76
N LEU A 232 16.83 2.53 -3.47
CA LEU A 232 16.66 1.12 -3.20
C LEU A 232 17.43 0.81 -1.91
N ALA A 233 16.67 0.68 -0.82
CA ALA A 233 17.14 0.26 0.48
C ALA A 233 16.66 -1.17 0.75
N GLY A 234 16.80 -1.62 1.99
CA GLY A 234 16.13 -2.84 2.44
C GLY A 234 16.54 -3.22 3.84
N ASN A 235 15.95 -4.30 4.33
CA ASN A 235 16.22 -4.80 5.68
C ASN A 235 17.70 -5.18 5.84
N PRO A 236 18.48 -4.43 6.63
CA PRO A 236 19.92 -4.68 6.78
C PRO A 236 20.24 -5.71 7.85
N TYR A 237 19.27 -6.21 8.60
CA TYR A 237 19.51 -7.00 9.80
C TYR A 237 19.28 -8.50 9.55
N PRO A 238 19.97 -9.39 10.29
CA PRO A 238 19.70 -10.83 10.29
C PRO A 238 18.42 -11.19 11.09
N SER A 239 17.38 -10.35 11.02
CA SER A 239 16.04 -10.53 11.60
C SER A 239 15.01 -9.81 10.74
N ALA A 240 13.74 -10.10 10.90
CA ALA A 240 12.69 -9.31 10.26
C ALA A 240 12.69 -7.85 10.77
N LEU A 241 12.28 -6.93 9.90
CA LEU A 241 12.17 -5.49 10.17
C LEU A 241 10.69 -5.08 10.16
N ASP A 242 10.20 -4.48 11.26
CA ASP A 242 8.85 -3.91 11.32
C ASP A 242 8.82 -2.59 10.53
N LEU A 243 8.16 -2.60 9.38
CA LEU A 243 8.06 -1.46 8.48
C LEU A 243 7.18 -0.34 9.04
N LYS A 244 6.18 -0.65 9.88
CA LYS A 244 5.38 0.39 10.53
C LYS A 244 6.25 1.19 11.49
N ARG A 245 7.06 0.50 12.30
CA ARG A 245 8.02 1.15 13.19
C ARG A 245 9.12 1.89 12.42
N PHE A 246 9.62 1.32 11.32
CA PHE A 246 10.58 1.98 10.44
C PHE A 246 10.02 3.27 9.84
N ILE A 247 8.83 3.23 9.25
CA ILE A 247 8.18 4.40 8.66
C ILE A 247 7.92 5.43 9.76
N GLN A 248 7.42 5.03 10.92
CA GLN A 248 7.15 5.97 12.01
C GLN A 248 8.41 6.73 12.46
N VAL A 249 9.52 6.04 12.72
CA VAL A 249 10.76 6.71 13.16
C VAL A 249 11.28 7.73 12.14
N ASN A 250 10.95 7.55 10.87
CA ASN A 250 11.43 8.41 9.79
C ASN A 250 10.37 9.38 9.24
N ALA A 251 9.09 9.15 9.51
CA ALA A 251 8.00 9.86 8.87
C ALA A 251 6.84 10.16 9.83
N GLU A 252 6.89 9.88 11.12
CA GLU A 252 5.87 10.40 12.04
C GLU A 252 6.07 11.90 12.27
N HIS A 253 5.04 12.69 11.98
CA HIS A 253 5.04 14.10 12.29
C HIS A 253 4.77 14.31 13.78
N THR A 254 5.67 15.01 14.47
CA THR A 254 5.50 15.39 15.88
C THR A 254 5.40 16.90 16.06
N SER A 255 6.23 17.66 15.32
CA SER A 255 6.20 19.13 15.33
C SER A 255 7.06 19.72 14.22
N GLY A 256 6.68 20.89 13.71
CA GLY A 256 7.47 21.61 12.70
C GLY A 256 7.62 20.84 11.39
N SER A 257 8.83 20.82 10.84
CA SER A 257 9.18 20.05 9.64
C SER A 257 10.18 18.97 10.01
N ASP A 258 9.68 17.79 10.39
CA ASP A 258 10.44 16.67 10.96
C ASP A 258 10.31 15.35 10.16
N VAL A 259 9.50 15.32 9.09
CA VAL A 259 9.30 14.14 8.25
C VAL A 259 10.46 13.96 7.27
N LYS A 260 11.13 12.80 7.31
CA LYS A 260 12.35 12.52 6.53
C LYS A 260 12.11 11.80 5.21
N MET A 261 10.99 11.12 5.06
CA MET A 261 10.64 10.37 3.86
C MET A 261 9.13 10.34 3.70
N ASP A 262 8.68 9.93 2.52
CA ASP A 262 7.27 9.69 2.28
C ASP A 262 6.76 8.56 3.23
N PRO A 263 5.52 8.63 3.75
CA PRO A 263 5.00 7.69 4.75
C PRO A 263 4.59 6.33 4.15
N TRP A 264 5.41 5.77 3.25
CA TRP A 264 5.23 4.46 2.63
C TRP A 264 6.57 3.88 2.14
N VAL A 265 6.56 2.59 1.79
CA VAL A 265 7.66 1.94 1.06
C VAL A 265 7.12 1.13 -0.12
N GLU A 266 7.96 0.96 -1.15
CA GLU A 266 7.55 0.30 -2.40
C GLU A 266 8.33 -0.99 -2.68
N PHE A 267 7.62 -2.02 -3.12
CA PHE A 267 8.16 -3.33 -3.46
C PHE A 267 8.01 -3.61 -4.94
N TRP A 268 9.08 -4.10 -5.58
CA TRP A 268 8.99 -4.56 -6.97
C TRP A 268 8.38 -5.95 -7.06
N GLU A 269 7.27 -6.05 -7.76
CA GLU A 269 6.55 -7.29 -8.02
C GLU A 269 6.52 -7.61 -9.52
N SER A 270 6.44 -8.89 -9.83
CA SER A 270 6.35 -9.38 -11.21
C SER A 270 5.52 -10.65 -11.24
N GLN A 271 4.73 -10.87 -12.30
CA GLN A 271 4.05 -12.14 -12.53
C GLN A 271 5.06 -13.21 -13.00
N VAL A 272 4.62 -14.47 -13.18
CA VAL A 272 5.49 -15.51 -13.74
C VAL A 272 5.82 -15.14 -15.17
N GLU A 273 7.02 -14.63 -15.36
CA GLU A 273 7.52 -14.14 -16.64
C GLU A 273 8.13 -15.27 -17.47
N THR A 274 7.94 -15.23 -18.79
CA THR A 274 8.59 -16.17 -19.74
C THR A 274 9.46 -15.46 -20.78
N SER A 275 9.58 -14.12 -20.69
CA SER A 275 10.27 -13.29 -21.67
C SER A 275 10.65 -11.90 -21.10
N HIS A 276 11.76 -11.34 -21.58
CA HIS A 276 12.16 -9.92 -21.34
C HIS A 276 11.68 -8.97 -22.43
N GLN A 277 10.91 -9.47 -23.40
CA GLN A 277 10.27 -8.59 -24.38
C GLN A 277 9.25 -7.72 -23.64
N LEU A 278 9.31 -6.40 -23.83
CA LEU A 278 8.40 -5.44 -23.22
C LEU A 278 6.92 -5.84 -23.41
N THR A 279 6.63 -6.49 -24.54
CA THR A 279 5.31 -7.00 -24.93
C THR A 279 4.80 -8.16 -24.09
N SER A 280 5.66 -8.77 -23.27
CA SER A 280 5.37 -9.98 -22.50
C SER A 280 5.69 -9.85 -21.00
N TYR A 281 6.48 -8.84 -20.60
CA TYR A 281 6.90 -8.61 -19.23
C TYR A 281 5.80 -7.94 -18.41
N LEU A 282 5.46 -8.46 -17.22
CA LEU A 282 4.41 -7.97 -16.32
C LEU A 282 4.96 -7.62 -14.92
N GLY A 283 5.58 -6.44 -14.79
CA GLY A 283 6.09 -5.92 -13.52
C GLY A 283 5.40 -4.64 -13.03
N GLY A 284 5.49 -4.36 -11.74
CA GLY A 284 4.97 -3.12 -11.13
C GLY A 284 5.41 -2.95 -9.67
N TYR A 285 5.25 -1.73 -9.15
CA TYR A 285 5.49 -1.43 -7.75
C TYR A 285 4.22 -1.59 -6.93
N ALA A 286 4.30 -2.40 -5.89
CA ALA A 286 3.34 -2.48 -4.82
C ALA A 286 3.76 -1.55 -3.68
N ARG A 287 2.84 -1.16 -2.80
CA ARG A 287 3.14 -0.20 -1.74
C ARG A 287 2.58 -0.62 -0.40
N TYR A 288 3.39 -0.51 0.66
CA TYR A 288 2.93 -0.65 2.04
C TYR A 288 2.73 0.73 2.67
N VAL A 289 1.56 0.95 3.26
CA VAL A 289 1.14 2.20 3.91
C VAL A 289 0.75 1.88 5.37
N PRO A 290 1.22 2.64 6.37
CA PRO A 290 1.10 2.24 7.79
C PRO A 290 -0.31 2.39 8.37
N MET A 291 -1.21 3.13 7.71
CA MET A 291 -2.55 3.46 8.22
C MET A 291 -2.46 4.15 9.59
N GLY A 292 -1.74 5.29 9.59
CA GLY A 292 -1.44 6.06 10.79
C GLY A 292 -0.39 5.40 11.71
N PHE A 293 -0.14 6.04 12.85
CA PHE A 293 0.88 5.63 13.83
C PHE A 293 0.33 5.40 15.24
N ASP A 294 -0.99 5.21 15.36
CA ASP A 294 -1.61 5.08 16.68
C ASP A 294 -1.02 3.89 17.47
N PRO A 295 -0.73 4.11 18.78
CA PRO A 295 -0.23 3.05 19.63
C PRO A 295 -1.31 1.97 19.80
N GLY A 296 -0.91 0.71 19.62
CA GLY A 296 -1.75 -0.46 19.84
C GLY A 296 -1.67 -0.97 21.28
N SER A 297 -2.34 -2.09 21.55
CA SER A 297 -2.19 -2.80 22.82
C SER A 297 -0.80 -3.47 22.94
N GLU A 298 -0.31 -3.66 24.17
CA GLU A 298 0.97 -4.33 24.49
C GLU A 298 2.26 -3.62 24.04
N ASN A 299 2.37 -2.31 24.28
CA ASN A 299 3.59 -1.52 24.02
C ASN A 299 4.08 -1.53 22.54
N GLY A 300 3.18 -1.84 21.60
CA GLY A 300 3.44 -1.83 20.15
C GLY A 300 2.47 -0.93 19.40
N TYR A 301 2.59 -0.88 18.06
CA TYR A 301 1.64 -0.17 17.19
C TYR A 301 0.41 -1.01 16.93
N ASP A 302 -0.71 -0.33 16.66
CA ASP A 302 -1.85 -1.00 16.07
C ASP A 302 -1.39 -1.74 14.82
N ASN A 303 -1.85 -2.98 14.67
CA ASN A 303 -1.45 -3.87 13.60
C ASN A 303 -2.22 -3.62 12.29
N SER A 304 -2.81 -2.43 12.18
CA SER A 304 -3.22 -1.81 10.93
C SER A 304 -2.05 -1.54 9.99
N GLY A 305 -2.34 -1.55 8.69
CA GLY A 305 -1.40 -1.30 7.61
C GLY A 305 -1.94 -1.89 6.31
N THR A 306 -1.93 -1.13 5.22
CA THR A 306 -2.49 -1.56 3.94
C THR A 306 -1.38 -1.83 2.93
N TYR A 307 -1.49 -2.97 2.24
CA TYR A 307 -0.67 -3.28 1.08
C TYR A 307 -1.48 -3.05 -0.20
N LEU A 308 -1.05 -2.08 -1.00
CA LEU A 308 -1.58 -1.81 -2.33
C LEU A 308 -0.86 -2.68 -3.34
N GLU A 309 -1.63 -3.52 -4.02
CA GLU A 309 -1.12 -4.39 -5.08
C GLU A 309 -0.58 -3.57 -6.26
N PRO A 310 0.44 -4.09 -6.95
CA PRO A 310 1.00 -3.44 -8.12
C PRO A 310 0.01 -3.52 -9.30
N ILE A 311 0.12 -2.56 -10.22
CA ILE A 311 -0.52 -2.68 -11.53
C ILE A 311 0.47 -3.28 -12.52
N PHE A 312 0.23 -4.53 -12.91
CA PHE A 312 1.00 -5.23 -13.93
C PHE A 312 0.65 -4.73 -15.34
N ARG A 313 1.66 -4.54 -16.21
CA ARG A 313 1.49 -3.96 -17.56
C ARG A 313 2.32 -4.67 -18.60
N ARG A 314 1.83 -4.73 -19.84
CA ARG A 314 2.63 -5.02 -21.04
C ARG A 314 2.79 -3.75 -21.85
N THR A 315 3.97 -3.51 -22.42
CA THR A 315 4.20 -2.39 -23.34
C THR A 315 4.71 -2.89 -24.69
N ASP A 316 4.42 -2.19 -25.78
CA ASP A 316 5.04 -2.49 -27.07
C ASP A 316 6.52 -2.09 -27.05
N ASN A 317 7.23 -2.35 -28.16
CA ASN A 317 8.66 -2.02 -28.26
C ASN A 317 8.93 -0.51 -28.24
N ASP A 318 7.90 0.32 -28.41
CA ASP A 318 7.96 1.78 -28.35
C ASP A 318 7.58 2.31 -26.95
N GLY A 319 7.25 1.42 -26.00
CA GLY A 319 6.88 1.75 -24.63
C GLY A 319 5.41 2.10 -24.43
N ASN A 320 4.56 1.99 -25.45
CA ASN A 320 3.12 2.21 -25.31
C ASN A 320 2.46 0.99 -24.68
N ILE A 321 1.40 1.17 -23.90
CA ILE A 321 0.70 0.04 -23.26
C ILE A 321 0.03 -0.82 -24.34
N MET A 322 0.33 -2.13 -24.35
CA MET A 322 -0.25 -3.06 -25.31
C MET A 322 -1.68 -3.40 -24.92
N THR A 323 -2.62 -3.15 -25.86
CA THR A 323 -4.07 -3.20 -25.63
C THR A 323 -4.78 -4.46 -26.13
N SER A 324 -4.06 -5.41 -26.73
CA SER A 324 -4.70 -6.60 -27.29
C SER A 324 -5.04 -7.63 -26.21
N THR A 325 -6.30 -8.04 -26.20
CA THR A 325 -6.73 -9.32 -25.66
C THR A 325 -5.79 -10.39 -26.17
N ALA A 326 -5.00 -10.97 -25.28
CA ALA A 326 -4.33 -12.21 -25.59
C ALA A 326 -5.45 -13.25 -25.75
N SER A 327 -5.81 -13.55 -27.00
CA SER A 327 -6.25 -14.90 -27.35
C SER A 327 -5.04 -15.80 -27.17
N SER A 328 -4.68 -16.07 -25.92
CA SER A 328 -3.79 -17.18 -25.63
C SER A 328 -4.67 -18.43 -25.61
N THR A 329 -4.22 -19.48 -26.28
CA THR A 329 -4.66 -20.86 -26.03
C THR A 329 -4.32 -21.34 -24.59
N LEU A 330 -3.96 -20.42 -23.68
CA LEU A 330 -3.54 -20.62 -22.29
C LEU A 330 -4.39 -19.80 -21.28
N GLY A 331 -5.57 -19.32 -21.67
CA GLY A 331 -6.52 -18.65 -20.77
C GLY A 331 -6.48 -17.13 -20.83
N LEU A 332 -7.61 -16.50 -20.47
CA LEU A 332 -7.72 -15.06 -20.30
C LEU A 332 -6.64 -14.56 -19.35
N ALA A 333 -6.12 -13.35 -19.60
CA ALA A 333 -5.56 -12.55 -18.52
C ALA A 333 -6.69 -12.33 -17.52
N THR A 334 -6.67 -13.09 -16.43
CA THR A 334 -7.52 -12.81 -15.29
C THR A 334 -7.08 -11.48 -14.70
N PRO A 335 -8.01 -10.59 -14.33
CA PRO A 335 -7.73 -9.47 -13.44
C PRO A 335 -6.87 -9.95 -12.25
N PRO A 336 -6.11 -9.09 -11.56
CA PRO A 336 -5.37 -9.49 -10.37
C PRO A 336 -6.35 -10.16 -9.39
N GLY A 337 -6.38 -11.49 -9.39
CA GLY A 337 -7.52 -12.22 -8.82
C GLY A 337 -7.88 -13.53 -9.52
N THR A 338 -6.93 -14.43 -9.77
CA THR A 338 -7.23 -15.90 -9.81
C THR A 338 -6.04 -16.81 -9.50
N ASN A 339 -4.82 -16.29 -9.23
CA ASN A 339 -3.77 -17.17 -8.75
C ASN A 339 -4.01 -17.47 -7.26
N ALA A 340 -4.82 -18.51 -7.04
CA ALA A 340 -5.35 -18.99 -5.76
C ALA A 340 -4.29 -19.45 -4.73
N SER A 341 -3.02 -19.10 -4.92
CA SER A 341 -1.93 -19.40 -3.99
C SER A 341 -1.26 -18.16 -3.37
N ASN A 342 -1.61 -16.92 -3.77
CA ASN A 342 -1.08 -15.69 -3.15
C ASN A 342 -2.10 -14.52 -3.09
N THR A 343 -3.36 -14.73 -3.48
CA THR A 343 -4.43 -13.71 -3.45
C THR A 343 -5.13 -13.63 -2.09
N GLY A 344 -4.39 -13.30 -1.04
CA GLY A 344 -4.95 -12.94 0.26
C GLY A 344 -5.69 -11.60 0.16
N SER A 345 -7.02 -11.66 0.03
CA SER A 345 -8.02 -10.60 0.03
C SER A 345 -7.73 -9.45 1.01
N GLY A 346 -7.22 -8.31 0.53
CA GLY A 346 -7.13 -7.03 1.27
C GLY A 346 -6.87 -7.13 2.78
N ILE A 347 -6.01 -8.07 3.18
CA ILE A 347 -5.74 -8.37 4.58
C ILE A 347 -4.85 -7.25 5.09
N ASP A 348 -5.33 -6.49 6.09
CA ASP A 348 -4.48 -5.55 6.82
C ASP A 348 -3.25 -6.26 7.40
N GLY A 349 -2.14 -5.53 7.53
CA GLY A 349 -0.88 -6.05 8.05
C GLY A 349 -0.06 -6.86 7.04
N ARG A 350 -0.54 -7.07 5.80
CA ARG A 350 0.27 -7.68 4.74
C ARG A 350 1.53 -6.86 4.49
N ARG A 351 2.67 -7.55 4.34
CA ARG A 351 4.00 -6.94 4.15
C ARG A 351 4.43 -5.99 5.27
N ARG A 352 3.79 -5.98 6.44
CA ARG A 352 4.23 -5.20 7.60
C ARG A 352 5.68 -5.48 7.98
N TYR A 353 6.12 -6.73 7.82
CA TYR A 353 7.46 -7.15 8.19
C TYR A 353 8.28 -7.45 6.93
N ALA A 354 9.32 -6.65 6.69
CA ALA A 354 10.30 -6.98 5.68
C ALA A 354 11.15 -8.16 6.17
N ALA A 355 11.10 -9.28 5.44
CA ALA A 355 11.88 -10.47 5.72
C ALA A 355 13.39 -10.18 5.69
N ILE A 356 14.19 -11.13 6.18
CA ILE A 356 15.65 -10.97 6.15
C ILE A 356 16.12 -10.77 4.72
N GLY A 357 16.84 -9.67 4.49
CA GLY A 357 17.39 -9.31 3.20
C GLY A 357 16.37 -8.83 2.16
N GLN A 358 15.12 -8.54 2.53
CA GLN A 358 14.13 -7.95 1.62
C GLN A 358 14.51 -6.50 1.26
N GLY A 359 14.68 -6.23 -0.03
CA GLY A 359 14.85 -4.89 -0.60
C GLY A 359 13.52 -4.18 -0.85
N PHE A 360 13.50 -2.85 -0.71
CA PHE A 360 12.36 -1.99 -0.98
C PHE A 360 12.83 -0.56 -1.28
N PHE A 361 12.01 0.21 -1.99
CA PHE A 361 12.28 1.63 -2.24
C PHE A 361 11.74 2.50 -1.10
N ILE A 362 12.53 3.51 -0.75
CA ILE A 362 12.14 4.68 0.04
C ILE A 362 12.22 5.91 -0.87
N SER A 363 11.34 6.89 -0.65
CA SER A 363 11.25 8.08 -1.49
C SER A 363 11.09 9.36 -0.66
N ARG A 364 11.41 10.49 -1.27
CA ARG A 364 11.15 11.83 -0.75
C ARG A 364 10.48 12.67 -1.83
N THR A 365 9.25 13.09 -1.59
CA THR A 365 8.53 14.03 -2.44
C THR A 365 8.59 15.43 -1.81
N ASN A 366 9.54 16.26 -2.22
CA ASN A 366 9.80 17.58 -1.64
C ASN A 366 9.14 18.72 -2.40
N THR A 367 8.77 18.49 -3.66
CA THR A 367 8.11 19.43 -4.54
C THR A 367 6.84 18.81 -5.11
N ASP A 368 5.86 19.65 -5.43
CA ASP A 368 4.63 19.20 -6.05
C ASP A 368 4.96 18.59 -7.43
N VAL A 369 4.50 17.37 -7.64
CA VAL A 369 4.54 16.71 -8.93
C VAL A 369 3.39 17.26 -9.75
N THR A 370 3.72 18.04 -10.77
CA THR A 370 2.72 18.59 -11.70
C THR A 370 2.23 17.51 -12.66
N PHE A 371 0.93 17.53 -12.96
CA PHE A 371 0.32 16.62 -13.92
C PHE A 371 1.03 16.67 -15.28
N SER A 372 1.34 15.49 -15.83
CA SER A 372 1.77 15.33 -17.21
C SER A 372 1.30 13.99 -17.77
N ALA A 373 1.50 13.76 -19.07
CA ALA A 373 1.16 12.46 -19.69
C ALA A 373 1.86 11.25 -19.02
N THR A 374 2.93 11.49 -18.26
CA THR A 374 3.74 10.47 -17.59
C THR A 374 3.87 10.67 -16.07
N ALA A 375 3.21 11.68 -15.49
CA ALA A 375 3.28 11.99 -14.06
C ALA A 375 1.89 12.32 -13.52
N PHE A 376 1.57 11.79 -12.34
CA PHE A 376 0.34 12.12 -11.64
C PHE A 376 0.52 13.39 -10.83
N GLU A 377 -0.60 14.03 -10.53
CA GLU A 377 -0.59 15.17 -9.63
C GLU A 377 -0.46 14.68 -8.19
N GLN A 378 0.62 15.12 -7.55
CA GLN A 378 0.95 14.80 -6.17
C GLN A 378 1.48 16.05 -5.50
N GLU A 379 0.88 16.44 -4.39
CA GLU A 379 1.44 17.50 -3.55
C GLU A 379 2.73 17.01 -2.87
N ALA A 380 3.62 17.94 -2.52
CA ALA A 380 4.77 17.62 -1.67
C ALA A 380 4.31 16.94 -0.37
N THR A 381 5.13 16.02 0.14
CA THR A 381 4.83 15.32 1.40
C THR A 381 4.76 16.34 2.53
N GLU A 382 3.63 16.35 3.25
CA GLU A 382 3.43 17.29 4.35
C GLU A 382 4.52 17.15 5.42
N PHE A 383 4.90 18.28 6.01
CA PHE A 383 5.90 18.37 7.10
C PHE A 383 7.31 17.87 6.74
N ILE A 384 7.61 17.65 5.45
CA ILE A 384 8.93 17.16 5.02
C ILE A 384 10.05 18.12 5.43
N THR A 385 11.16 17.57 5.91
CA THR A 385 12.33 18.36 6.30
C THR A 385 12.92 19.10 5.10
N GLY A 386 13.58 20.24 5.36
CA GLY A 386 14.39 20.93 4.35
C GLY A 386 15.59 20.11 3.85
N GLY A 387 15.86 18.97 4.50
CA GLY A 387 16.94 18.05 4.17
C GLY A 387 18.32 18.50 4.64
N VAL A 388 19.30 17.65 4.38
CA VAL A 388 20.74 17.84 4.56
C VAL A 388 21.47 17.71 3.23
N THR A 389 22.70 18.19 3.17
CA THR A 389 23.59 17.95 2.03
C THR A 389 24.11 16.52 2.09
N LEU A 390 23.79 15.73 1.06
CA LEU A 390 24.20 14.34 0.92
C LEU A 390 25.58 14.22 0.28
N PRO A 391 26.22 13.03 0.31
CA PRO A 391 27.55 12.82 -0.26
C PRO A 391 27.69 13.20 -1.75
N GLY A 392 26.62 13.07 -2.55
CA GLY A 392 26.58 13.49 -3.95
C GLY A 392 26.42 15.00 -4.17
N GLY A 393 26.34 15.80 -3.10
CA GLY A 393 26.20 17.27 -3.12
C GLY A 393 24.78 17.80 -3.32
N GLN A 394 23.81 16.92 -3.56
CA GLN A 394 22.38 17.19 -3.60
C GLN A 394 21.77 17.30 -2.19
N THR A 395 20.59 17.91 -2.12
CA THR A 395 19.78 17.92 -0.89
C THR A 395 18.94 16.65 -0.80
N GLY A 396 18.84 16.08 0.39
CA GLY A 396 17.94 14.99 0.73
C GLY A 396 18.04 14.67 2.21
N GLU A 397 17.99 13.41 2.61
CA GLU A 397 18.01 13.05 4.04
C GLU A 397 18.57 11.67 4.30
N GLU A 398 19.01 11.46 5.54
CA GLU A 398 19.45 10.16 6.04
C GLU A 398 18.29 9.44 6.76
N ILE A 399 17.84 8.34 6.15
CA ILE A 399 16.80 7.46 6.68
C ILE A 399 17.45 6.43 7.58
N ILE A 400 16.89 6.29 8.79
CA ILE A 400 17.52 5.58 9.89
C ILE A 400 16.86 4.22 10.09
N PHE A 401 17.68 3.19 10.17
CA PHE A 401 17.35 1.86 10.65
C PHE A 401 17.93 1.71 12.06
N THR A 402 17.16 1.16 13.01
CA THR A 402 17.63 0.96 14.39
C THR A 402 17.27 -0.44 14.89
N ASN A 403 17.96 -0.88 15.95
CA ASN A 403 17.65 -2.15 16.61
C ASN A 403 16.21 -2.22 17.14
N ALA A 404 15.57 -1.09 17.45
CA ALA A 404 14.19 -1.04 17.92
C ALA A 404 13.15 -1.42 16.84
N MET A 405 13.56 -1.53 15.58
CA MET A 405 12.71 -1.96 14.46
C MET A 405 12.79 -3.49 14.22
N ARG A 406 13.72 -4.17 14.89
CA ARG A 406 13.96 -5.61 14.70
C ARG A 406 12.96 -6.42 15.49
N VAL A 407 12.33 -7.38 14.83
CA VAL A 407 11.37 -8.28 15.44
C VAL A 407 11.65 -9.72 15.01
N PHE A 408 11.24 -10.68 15.82
CA PHE A 408 11.22 -12.06 15.38
C PHE A 408 9.89 -12.33 14.69
N GLN A 409 9.91 -12.40 13.36
CA GLN A 409 8.75 -12.74 12.56
C GLN A 409 9.20 -13.62 11.39
N LYS A 410 8.71 -14.86 11.35
CA LYS A 410 8.89 -15.73 10.19
C LYS A 410 8.02 -15.28 9.03
N GLU A 411 8.45 -15.61 7.83
CA GLU A 411 7.65 -15.51 6.63
C GLU A 411 6.43 -16.42 6.77
N ASP A 412 5.26 -15.85 6.54
CA ASP A 412 3.97 -16.50 6.70
C ASP A 412 3.11 -16.38 5.43
N GLY A 413 3.69 -15.80 4.36
CA GLY A 413 3.01 -15.53 3.10
C GLY A 413 2.04 -14.35 3.16
N ASN A 414 1.92 -13.68 4.31
CA ASN A 414 0.99 -12.57 4.50
C ASN A 414 1.70 -11.35 5.13
N THR A 415 1.94 -11.38 6.44
CA THR A 415 2.54 -10.25 7.17
C THR A 415 4.04 -10.11 6.91
N SER A 416 4.71 -11.23 6.61
CA SER A 416 6.09 -11.26 6.13
C SER A 416 6.24 -12.21 4.96
N VAL A 417 6.84 -11.73 3.87
CA VAL A 417 7.06 -12.50 2.66
C VAL A 417 8.23 -11.94 1.87
N PHE A 418 9.11 -12.82 1.44
CA PHE A 418 10.09 -12.66 0.38
C PHE A 418 9.69 -13.61 -0.77
N LYS A 419 9.87 -13.18 -2.02
CA LYS A 419 9.16 -13.71 -3.22
C LYS A 419 8.88 -15.23 -3.25
N ALA A 420 9.87 -16.07 -2.92
CA ALA A 420 9.77 -17.53 -2.94
C ALA A 420 9.80 -18.14 -1.52
N ALA A 421 8.98 -17.59 -0.63
CA ALA A 421 8.93 -17.98 0.78
C ALA A 421 8.81 -19.51 0.96
N PRO A 422 9.45 -20.08 2.00
CA PRO A 422 9.11 -21.39 2.50
C PRO A 422 7.59 -21.52 2.68
N VAL A 423 6.96 -22.57 2.12
CA VAL A 423 5.61 -22.96 2.53
C VAL A 423 5.71 -23.63 3.90
N ASN A 424 6.14 -22.88 4.91
CA ASN A 424 6.15 -23.32 6.30
C ASN A 424 4.89 -22.75 6.95
N GLY A 425 3.80 -23.51 6.82
CA GLY A 425 2.48 -23.19 7.36
C GLY A 425 2.37 -23.25 8.88
N ASN A 426 3.35 -22.70 9.61
CA ASN A 426 3.26 -22.58 11.06
C ASN A 426 3.79 -21.22 11.55
N PRO A 427 3.03 -20.12 11.32
CA PRO A 427 3.33 -18.86 11.97
C PRO A 427 3.19 -19.05 13.48
N LEU A 428 4.32 -19.07 14.20
CA LEU A 428 4.34 -19.10 15.67
C LEU A 428 3.83 -17.78 16.29
N SER A 429 3.43 -16.81 15.47
CA SER A 429 2.99 -15.48 15.87
C SER A 429 2.15 -14.80 14.78
N SER A 430 1.09 -15.44 14.26
CA SER A 430 0.11 -14.70 13.45
C SER A 430 -0.64 -13.71 14.35
N VAL A 431 -0.09 -12.52 14.55
CA VAL A 431 -0.85 -11.43 15.15
C VAL A 431 -1.94 -11.09 14.15
N ALA A 432 -3.20 -11.39 14.47
CA ALA A 432 -4.32 -11.09 13.60
C ALA A 432 -4.41 -9.57 13.44
N ALA A 433 -3.99 -9.06 12.28
CA ALA A 433 -4.02 -7.64 11.96
C ALA A 433 -5.43 -7.05 12.12
N ARG A 434 -5.53 -5.84 12.71
CA ARG A 434 -6.75 -5.04 12.76
C ARG A 434 -7.17 -4.82 11.33
N GLN A 435 -8.33 -5.38 10.99
CA GLN A 435 -8.89 -5.22 9.67
C GLN A 435 -9.67 -3.89 9.65
N ILE A 436 -9.16 -2.92 8.89
CA ILE A 436 -9.85 -1.68 8.59
C ILE A 436 -10.95 -2.02 7.58
N PRO A 437 -12.21 -1.63 7.82
CA PRO A 437 -13.30 -1.77 6.85
C PRO A 437 -12.90 -1.15 5.50
N LYS A 438 -13.04 -1.90 4.40
CA LYS A 438 -12.60 -1.45 3.07
C LYS A 438 -13.58 -1.79 1.97
N MET A 439 -13.54 -0.96 0.95
CA MET A 439 -14.16 -1.19 -0.34
C MET A 439 -13.11 -1.03 -1.44
N ILE A 440 -13.11 -1.92 -2.42
CA ILE A 440 -12.27 -1.80 -3.62
C ILE A 440 -13.16 -1.70 -4.83
N ILE A 441 -12.99 -0.63 -5.60
CA ILE A 441 -13.60 -0.47 -6.92
C ILE A 441 -12.51 -0.60 -7.97
N ASN A 442 -12.66 -1.57 -8.87
CA ASN A 442 -11.82 -1.66 -10.06
C ASN A 442 -12.39 -0.74 -11.14
N VAL A 443 -11.53 0.09 -11.73
CA VAL A 443 -11.84 0.80 -12.97
C VAL A 443 -11.04 0.16 -14.10
N VAL A 444 -11.72 -0.23 -15.18
CA VAL A 444 -11.15 -0.95 -16.31
C VAL A 444 -11.38 -0.14 -17.59
N PRO A 445 -10.45 0.77 -17.95
CA PRO A 445 -10.55 1.53 -19.19
C PRO A 445 -10.23 0.62 -20.38
N ASN A 446 -11.17 0.54 -21.33
CA ASN A 446 -11.11 -0.16 -22.61
C ASN A 446 -10.62 -1.63 -22.52
N GLY A 447 -10.92 -2.30 -21.40
CA GLY A 447 -10.48 -3.68 -21.14
C GLY A 447 -8.95 -3.85 -21.04
N LEU A 448 -8.19 -2.76 -20.85
CA LEU A 448 -6.73 -2.76 -20.97
C LEU A 448 -6.03 -3.28 -19.72
N TYR A 449 -6.44 -2.77 -18.57
CA TYR A 449 -5.94 -3.13 -17.24
C TYR A 449 -6.99 -2.71 -16.20
N ALA A 450 -6.86 -3.23 -14.98
CA ALA A 450 -7.68 -2.80 -13.85
C ALA A 450 -6.88 -1.85 -12.95
N ARG A 451 -7.44 -0.67 -12.66
CA ARG A 451 -6.99 0.26 -11.62
C ARG A 451 -7.82 -0.02 -10.36
N PRO A 452 -7.25 -0.66 -9.33
CA PRO A 452 -7.93 -0.78 -8.04
C PRO A 452 -7.90 0.57 -7.31
N LEU A 453 -9.07 1.08 -6.96
CA LEU A 453 -9.25 2.23 -6.07
C LEU A 453 -9.65 1.69 -4.69
N ASN A 454 -8.81 1.95 -3.69
CA ASN A 454 -8.99 1.43 -2.34
C ASN A 454 -9.59 2.52 -1.45
N PHE A 455 -10.76 2.25 -0.88
CA PHE A 455 -11.44 3.12 0.07
C PHE A 455 -11.40 2.45 1.44
N ALA A 456 -10.73 3.07 2.40
CA ALA A 456 -10.60 2.58 3.77
C ALA A 456 -11.47 3.42 4.71
N PHE A 457 -12.28 2.77 5.54
CA PHE A 457 -13.19 3.46 6.43
C PHE A 457 -12.73 3.37 7.89
N ASP A 458 -12.35 4.50 8.46
CA ASP A 458 -11.90 4.61 9.86
C ASP A 458 -12.44 5.89 10.51
N ASP A 459 -12.96 5.79 11.73
CA ASP A 459 -13.58 6.92 12.44
C ASP A 459 -12.57 8.02 12.79
N SER A 460 -11.26 7.74 12.73
CA SER A 460 -10.20 8.71 12.99
C SER A 460 -9.81 9.58 11.79
N THR A 461 -10.32 9.29 10.58
CA THR A 461 -9.92 9.99 9.36
C THR A 461 -11.08 10.76 8.72
N SER A 462 -10.78 11.56 7.71
CA SER A 462 -11.69 12.51 7.07
C SER A 462 -11.71 12.34 5.55
N GLN A 463 -12.51 13.13 4.82
CA GLN A 463 -12.42 13.19 3.35
C GLN A 463 -11.29 14.11 2.85
N ALA A 464 -10.57 14.77 3.76
CA ALA A 464 -9.36 15.51 3.43
C ALA A 464 -8.15 14.55 3.38
N TYR A 465 -6.96 15.08 3.09
CA TYR A 465 -5.73 14.30 3.22
C TYR A 465 -5.40 14.12 4.70
N ASP A 466 -5.21 12.87 5.10
CA ASP A 466 -4.87 12.41 6.45
C ASP A 466 -3.47 11.77 6.43
N TYR A 467 -2.48 12.52 6.90
CA TYR A 467 -1.08 12.13 6.83
C TYR A 467 -0.81 10.68 7.28
N ALA A 468 -0.13 9.90 6.41
CA ALA A 468 0.17 8.47 6.57
C ALA A 468 -1.03 7.49 6.48
N TRP A 469 -2.19 7.96 6.02
CA TRP A 469 -3.36 7.14 5.69
C TRP A 469 -3.63 7.05 4.18
N GLU A 470 -3.33 8.10 3.42
CA GLU A 470 -3.51 8.08 1.97
C GLU A 470 -2.29 7.54 1.23
N SER A 471 -2.54 7.13 -0.02
CA SER A 471 -1.45 6.83 -0.95
C SER A 471 -1.71 7.38 -2.34
N PRO A 472 -0.83 8.23 -2.87
CA PRO A 472 -0.91 8.67 -4.25
C PRO A 472 -0.91 7.48 -5.21
N ILE A 473 -1.49 7.62 -6.38
CA ILE A 473 -1.46 6.53 -7.37
C ILE A 473 -0.02 6.16 -7.74
N SER A 474 0.25 4.87 -7.89
CA SER A 474 1.53 4.39 -8.45
C SER A 474 1.37 4.03 -9.93
N GLY A 475 2.39 4.41 -10.70
CA GLY A 475 2.43 4.25 -12.15
C GLY A 475 1.18 4.80 -12.83
N ARG A 476 0.92 6.10 -12.74
CA ARG A 476 -0.13 6.70 -13.55
C ARG A 476 0.07 6.47 -15.05
N VAL A 477 -1.01 6.34 -15.81
CA VAL A 477 -0.98 6.22 -17.28
C VAL A 477 -1.95 7.22 -17.91
N ALA A 478 -1.81 7.46 -19.22
CA ALA A 478 -2.61 8.48 -19.92
C ALA A 478 -4.11 8.16 -20.05
N THR A 479 -4.58 6.98 -19.64
CA THR A 479 -6.00 6.62 -19.60
C THR A 479 -6.24 5.82 -18.34
N ASP A 480 -6.77 6.47 -17.31
CA ASP A 480 -6.66 5.98 -15.94
C ASP A 480 -7.73 6.56 -15.01
N ALA A 481 -7.84 6.02 -13.81
CA ALA A 481 -8.75 6.50 -12.78
C ALA A 481 -8.04 6.67 -11.44
N TYR A 482 -8.64 7.46 -10.56
CA TYR A 482 -8.08 7.80 -9.26
C TYR A 482 -9.15 8.30 -8.30
N ILE A 483 -8.87 8.23 -7.01
CA ILE A 483 -9.64 8.92 -5.97
C ILE A 483 -9.07 10.34 -5.89
N LYS A 484 -9.95 11.33 -6.02
CA LYS A 484 -9.54 12.74 -5.93
C LYS A 484 -9.65 13.20 -4.48
N ILE A 485 -8.54 13.67 -3.91
CA ILE A 485 -8.48 14.25 -2.57
C ILE A 485 -7.97 15.67 -2.69
N GLY A 486 -8.60 16.60 -1.96
CA GLY A 486 -8.31 18.03 -2.08
C GLY A 486 -8.64 18.59 -3.46
N THR A 487 -7.88 19.59 -3.90
CA THR A 487 -8.13 20.29 -5.17
C THR A 487 -7.72 19.47 -6.38
N ALA A 488 -6.62 18.73 -6.30
CA ALA A 488 -5.99 18.14 -7.48
C ALA A 488 -5.29 16.78 -7.24
N GLY A 489 -5.13 16.33 -6.00
CA GLY A 489 -4.33 15.14 -5.71
C GLY A 489 -4.96 13.84 -6.25
N GLU A 490 -4.12 13.00 -6.87
CA GLU A 490 -4.52 11.72 -7.46
C GLU A 490 -4.11 10.52 -6.60
N TYR A 491 -5.07 9.85 -5.97
CA TYR A 491 -4.83 8.79 -4.99
C TYR A 491 -5.34 7.41 -5.42
N GLY A 492 -4.59 6.38 -5.07
CA GLY A 492 -4.99 4.96 -5.22
C GLY A 492 -5.58 4.38 -3.93
N LEU A 493 -5.35 5.05 -2.81
CA LEU A 493 -5.87 4.75 -1.49
C LEU A 493 -6.32 6.04 -0.82
N SER A 494 -7.59 6.07 -0.41
CA SER A 494 -8.13 7.10 0.48
C SER A 494 -8.62 6.46 1.77
N SER A 495 -8.52 7.20 2.87
CA SER A 495 -9.23 6.90 4.11
C SER A 495 -10.37 7.90 4.36
N GLN A 496 -11.39 7.53 5.13
CA GLN A 496 -12.41 8.45 5.64
C GLN A 496 -13.30 7.79 6.72
N ALA A 497 -13.85 8.57 7.67
CA ALA A 497 -14.98 8.10 8.47
C ALA A 497 -16.20 7.81 7.57
N PHE A 498 -16.89 6.70 7.81
CA PHE A 498 -18.06 6.34 7.00
C PHE A 498 -19.29 7.20 7.37
N ASP A 499 -19.85 7.88 6.36
CA ASP A 499 -21.16 8.52 6.42
C ASP A 499 -21.98 8.10 5.19
N GLU A 500 -23.20 7.64 5.41
CA GLU A 500 -24.11 7.22 4.34
C GLU A 500 -24.48 8.36 3.35
N ASN A 501 -24.29 9.62 3.74
CA ASN A 501 -24.55 10.80 2.91
C ASN A 501 -23.29 11.32 2.20
N MET A 502 -22.13 10.70 2.40
CA MET A 502 -20.90 11.15 1.78
C MET A 502 -20.87 10.86 0.28
N ALA A 503 -20.16 11.72 -0.44
CA ALA A 503 -19.77 11.52 -1.83
C ALA A 503 -18.25 11.54 -1.91
N ILE A 504 -17.67 10.51 -2.53
CA ILE A 504 -16.22 10.38 -2.69
C ILE A 504 -15.89 10.63 -4.16
N PRO A 505 -15.24 11.76 -4.52
CA PRO A 505 -14.95 12.07 -5.91
C PRO A 505 -13.94 11.11 -6.52
N ILE A 506 -14.20 10.66 -7.74
CA ILE A 506 -13.25 9.89 -8.54
C ILE A 506 -12.97 10.61 -9.85
N GLY A 507 -11.70 10.70 -10.20
CA GLY A 507 -11.29 11.25 -11.49
C GLY A 507 -11.08 10.16 -12.52
N VAL A 508 -11.39 10.47 -13.78
CA VAL A 508 -11.14 9.59 -14.93
C VAL A 508 -10.46 10.40 -16.03
N GLU A 509 -9.30 9.94 -16.47
CA GLU A 509 -8.57 10.45 -17.62
C GLU A 509 -8.75 9.48 -18.79
N VAL A 510 -9.08 10.01 -19.98
CA VAL A 510 -9.04 9.26 -21.24
C VAL A 510 -8.11 9.98 -22.20
N ALA A 511 -7.08 9.27 -22.67
CA ALA A 511 -5.99 9.86 -23.44
C ALA A 511 -6.51 10.55 -24.70
N SER A 512 -5.93 11.71 -25.00
CA SER A 512 -6.20 12.46 -26.23
C SER A 512 -5.83 11.72 -27.53
N SER A 513 -5.11 10.60 -27.44
CA SER A 513 -4.81 9.72 -28.57
C SER A 513 -6.03 8.92 -29.09
N PHE A 514 -7.06 8.74 -28.25
CA PHE A 514 -8.32 8.17 -28.69
C PHE A 514 -9.12 9.19 -29.50
N THR A 515 -9.76 8.75 -30.59
CA THR A 515 -10.53 9.61 -31.50
C THR A 515 -12.05 9.46 -31.32
N ALA A 516 -12.48 8.54 -30.46
CA ALA A 516 -13.87 8.25 -30.14
C ALA A 516 -13.97 7.85 -28.65
N PRO A 517 -15.18 7.86 -28.05
CA PRO A 517 -15.39 7.34 -26.71
C PRO A 517 -14.93 5.89 -26.57
N ILE A 518 -14.39 5.56 -25.40
CA ILE A 518 -13.99 4.20 -25.02
C ILE A 518 -14.93 3.65 -23.95
N ASP A 519 -15.01 2.33 -23.86
CA ASP A 519 -15.65 1.66 -22.73
C ASP A 519 -14.81 1.87 -21.47
N VAL A 520 -15.43 2.29 -20.37
CA VAL A 520 -14.80 2.31 -19.04
C VAL A 520 -15.73 1.57 -18.10
N GLU A 521 -15.27 0.42 -17.62
CA GLU A 521 -16.01 -0.42 -16.69
C GLU A 521 -15.65 -0.09 -15.23
N PHE A 522 -16.65 -0.05 -14.37
CA PHE A 522 -16.55 0.11 -12.93
C PHE A 522 -17.13 -1.14 -12.25
N GLU A 523 -16.33 -1.76 -11.40
CA GLU A 523 -16.65 -3.01 -10.70
C GLU A 523 -16.44 -2.81 -9.21
N LEU A 524 -17.47 -3.09 -8.40
CA LEU A 524 -17.31 -3.27 -6.96
C LEU A 524 -16.66 -4.64 -6.71
N ALA A 525 -15.34 -4.65 -6.67
CA ALA A 525 -14.55 -5.87 -6.67
C ALA A 525 -14.56 -6.56 -5.30
N PHE A 526 -14.42 -5.78 -4.23
CA PHE A 526 -14.34 -6.31 -2.87
C PHE A 526 -15.00 -5.40 -1.83
N LEU A 527 -15.58 -6.05 -0.83
CA LEU A 527 -16.07 -5.49 0.42
C LEU A 527 -15.43 -6.30 1.55
N ILE A 528 -14.69 -5.63 2.45
CA ILE A 528 -13.91 -6.28 3.51
C ILE A 528 -14.32 -5.65 4.83
N ASN A 529 -14.96 -6.42 5.71
CA ASN A 529 -15.51 -5.95 6.99
C ASN A 529 -16.35 -4.67 6.87
N PHE A 530 -16.98 -4.49 5.72
CA PHE A 530 -17.76 -3.33 5.35
C PHE A 530 -18.88 -3.81 4.43
N ASP A 531 -20.14 -3.54 4.76
CA ASP A 531 -21.29 -3.91 3.92
C ASP A 531 -22.35 -2.80 3.99
N PRO A 532 -22.14 -1.68 3.27
CA PRO A 532 -23.12 -0.61 3.20
C PRO A 532 -24.36 -1.09 2.43
N ASN A 533 -25.54 -0.56 2.75
CA ASN A 533 -26.78 -0.96 2.09
C ASN A 533 -26.71 -0.77 0.56
N GLU A 534 -26.16 0.37 0.13
CA GLU A 534 -26.09 0.76 -1.27
C GLU A 534 -24.69 1.30 -1.61
N VAL A 535 -24.25 1.09 -2.85
CA VAL A 535 -23.03 1.71 -3.41
C VAL A 535 -23.35 2.09 -4.85
N TYR A 536 -23.27 3.39 -5.15
CA TYR A 536 -23.53 3.92 -6.47
C TYR A 536 -22.30 4.59 -7.06
N LEU A 537 -22.11 4.44 -8.35
CA LEU A 537 -21.37 5.38 -9.17
C LEU A 537 -22.35 6.46 -9.66
N HIS A 538 -22.16 7.69 -9.24
CA HIS A 538 -22.96 8.83 -9.70
C HIS A 538 -22.21 9.58 -10.81
N ASP A 539 -22.80 9.62 -12.01
CA ASP A 539 -22.34 10.48 -13.10
C ASP A 539 -23.05 11.84 -13.01
N LYS A 540 -22.37 12.83 -12.45
CA LYS A 540 -22.89 14.19 -12.25
C LYS A 540 -23.20 14.92 -13.54
N THR A 541 -22.67 14.48 -14.68
CA THR A 541 -23.00 15.08 -15.98
C THR A 541 -24.38 14.66 -16.44
N THR A 542 -24.76 13.40 -16.20
CA THR A 542 -26.07 12.85 -16.61
C THR A 542 -27.10 12.85 -15.47
N GLY A 543 -26.66 12.97 -14.22
CA GLY A 543 -27.46 12.83 -13.00
C GLY A 543 -27.84 11.38 -12.68
N VAL A 544 -27.24 10.40 -13.36
CA VAL A 544 -27.59 8.98 -13.23
C VAL A 544 -26.76 8.32 -12.13
N TYR A 545 -27.44 7.57 -11.27
CA TYR A 545 -26.85 6.71 -10.25
C TYR A 545 -26.81 5.27 -10.78
N HIS A 546 -25.62 4.70 -10.86
CA HIS A 546 -25.41 3.33 -11.28
C HIS A 546 -25.12 2.44 -10.07
N ASP A 547 -26.05 1.55 -9.73
CA ASP A 547 -25.90 0.61 -8.61
C ASP A 547 -24.76 -0.40 -8.90
N LEU A 548 -23.66 -0.29 -8.15
CA LEU A 548 -22.51 -1.18 -8.28
C LEU A 548 -22.69 -2.50 -7.52
N LYS A 549 -23.64 -2.59 -6.56
CA LYS A 549 -24.00 -3.87 -5.91
C LYS A 549 -24.84 -4.74 -6.84
N ALA A 550 -25.57 -4.15 -7.79
CA ALA A 550 -26.30 -4.88 -8.83
C ALA A 550 -25.41 -5.43 -9.97
N GLY A 551 -24.09 -5.18 -9.93
CA GLY A 551 -23.10 -5.66 -10.89
C GLY A 551 -22.40 -4.55 -11.67
N ASN A 552 -21.35 -4.94 -12.41
CA ASN A 552 -20.44 -4.03 -13.12
C ASN A 552 -21.18 -3.06 -14.04
N LYS A 553 -20.60 -1.87 -14.22
CA LYS A 553 -21.18 -0.79 -15.02
C LYS A 553 -20.17 -0.27 -16.02
N THR A 554 -20.51 -0.38 -17.30
CA THR A 554 -19.69 0.12 -18.40
C THR A 554 -20.29 1.40 -18.94
N LEU A 555 -19.49 2.47 -18.99
CA LEU A 555 -19.86 3.76 -19.55
C LEU A 555 -19.00 4.07 -20.76
N LEU A 556 -19.58 4.72 -21.77
CA LEU A 556 -18.82 5.29 -22.89
C LEU A 556 -18.31 6.68 -22.50
N ILE A 557 -16.99 6.84 -22.44
CA ILE A 557 -16.31 8.07 -22.00
C ILE A 557 -15.44 8.60 -23.14
N ALA A 558 -15.70 9.83 -23.57
CA ALA A 558 -14.90 10.51 -24.60
C ALA A 558 -13.49 10.84 -24.09
N PRO A 559 -12.51 11.10 -24.98
CA PRO A 559 -11.20 11.62 -24.58
C PRO A 559 -11.31 12.90 -23.74
N GLY A 560 -10.58 12.98 -22.64
CA GLY A 560 -10.56 14.14 -21.73
C GLY A 560 -10.21 13.81 -20.28
N HIS A 561 -9.99 14.88 -19.49
CA HIS A 561 -9.71 14.83 -18.05
C HIS A 561 -10.95 15.19 -17.25
N TYR A 562 -11.61 14.18 -16.68
CA TYR A 562 -12.84 14.33 -15.93
C TYR A 562 -12.55 14.31 -14.43
N THR A 563 -12.29 15.48 -13.86
CA THR A 563 -11.94 15.63 -12.43
C THR A 563 -13.15 15.77 -11.50
N ASP A 564 -14.32 16.12 -12.04
CA ASP A 564 -15.53 16.43 -11.26
C ASP A 564 -16.81 15.74 -11.78
N ARG A 565 -16.68 14.78 -12.71
CA ARG A 565 -17.82 14.08 -13.34
C ARG A 565 -18.35 12.93 -12.49
N PHE A 566 -17.47 12.18 -11.84
CA PHE A 566 -17.83 10.93 -11.19
C PHE A 566 -17.59 11.01 -9.69
N GLU A 567 -18.48 10.38 -8.93
CA GLU A 567 -18.32 10.20 -7.49
C GLU A 567 -18.95 8.87 -7.05
N VAL A 568 -18.44 8.31 -5.96
CA VAL A 568 -19.03 7.16 -5.30
C VAL A 568 -19.92 7.65 -4.17
N THR A 569 -21.17 7.18 -4.12
CA THR A 569 -22.14 7.55 -3.07
C THR A 569 -22.76 6.31 -2.45
N PHE A 570 -23.32 6.46 -1.25
CA PHE A 570 -23.97 5.37 -0.50
C PHE A 570 -25.49 5.55 -0.39
N LYS A 571 -26.02 6.52 -1.13
CA LYS A 571 -27.44 6.80 -1.32
C LYS A 571 -27.69 7.34 -2.72
N ASN A 572 -28.88 7.07 -3.24
CA ASN A 572 -29.39 7.73 -4.43
C ASN A 572 -30.15 9.01 -4.06
N THR A 573 -29.55 10.18 -4.30
CA THR A 573 -30.15 11.48 -3.99
C THR A 573 -30.91 12.10 -5.18
N SER A 574 -31.01 11.39 -6.32
CA SER A 574 -31.79 11.87 -7.48
C SER A 574 -33.28 12.09 -7.14
N GLY A 575 -33.78 11.47 -6.07
CA GLY A 575 -35.11 11.68 -5.51
C GLY A 575 -35.19 12.62 -4.30
N THR A 576 -34.09 13.23 -3.84
CA THR A 576 -34.10 14.11 -2.64
C THR A 576 -34.06 15.61 -2.96
N LEU A 577 -34.01 15.97 -4.25
CA LEU A 577 -34.41 17.31 -4.73
C LEU A 577 -35.92 17.42 -5.01
N SER A 578 -36.65 16.30 -4.94
CA SER A 578 -38.06 16.36 -4.58
C SER A 578 -38.13 16.48 -3.06
N ASN A 579 -38.85 17.50 -2.57
CA ASN A 579 -39.52 17.39 -1.27
C ASN A 579 -40.00 15.95 -1.12
N GLU A 580 -39.80 15.32 0.04
CA GLU A 580 -40.44 14.04 0.37
C GLU A 580 -41.77 13.98 -0.37
N LEU A 581 -41.84 13.11 -1.38
CA LEU A 581 -43.10 12.70 -1.94
C LEU A 581 -43.78 11.96 -0.80
N VAL A 582 -44.43 12.73 0.06
CA VAL A 582 -45.75 12.38 0.56
C VAL A 582 -46.40 11.69 -0.62
N GLU A 583 -46.62 10.38 -0.49
CA GLU A 583 -47.26 9.57 -1.53
C GLU A 583 -48.34 10.39 -2.22
N GLU A 584 -48.20 10.61 -3.54
CA GLU A 584 -49.02 11.53 -4.31
C GLU A 584 -50.49 11.35 -3.93
N THR A 585 -51.01 12.30 -3.15
CA THR A 585 -52.46 12.52 -3.11
C THR A 585 -52.73 13.42 -4.29
N ASN A 586 -53.59 12.96 -5.19
CA ASN A 586 -53.82 13.56 -6.50
C ASN A 586 -54.69 14.83 -6.38
N PHE A 587 -54.25 15.83 -5.60
CA PHE A 587 -54.93 17.11 -5.47
C PHE A 587 -54.42 18.10 -6.53
N ASP A 588 -55.33 18.75 -7.26
CA ASP A 588 -54.99 19.89 -8.12
C ASP A 588 -55.44 21.19 -7.43
N ILE A 589 -54.47 22.05 -7.10
CA ILE A 589 -54.69 23.27 -6.32
C ILE A 589 -54.34 24.48 -7.17
N PHE A 590 -55.33 25.33 -7.43
CA PHE A 590 -55.12 26.53 -8.23
C PHE A 590 -55.99 27.71 -7.79
N GLN A 591 -55.52 28.91 -8.11
CA GLN A 591 -56.25 30.15 -7.88
C GLN A 591 -56.94 30.62 -9.17
N ASN A 592 -58.26 30.81 -9.12
CA ASN A 592 -59.02 31.47 -10.16
C ASN A 592 -59.13 32.98 -9.87
N ASN A 593 -58.21 33.77 -10.42
CA ASN A 593 -58.19 35.23 -10.21
C ASN A 593 -59.41 35.95 -10.81
N GLY A 594 -60.01 35.41 -11.88
CA GLY A 594 -61.23 36.00 -12.45
C GLY A 594 -62.46 35.86 -11.54
N LYS A 595 -62.52 34.77 -10.76
CA LYS A 595 -63.59 34.52 -9.78
C LYS A 595 -63.22 34.90 -8.35
N LYS A 596 -61.96 35.26 -8.09
CA LYS A 596 -61.40 35.52 -6.75
C LYS A 596 -61.63 34.32 -5.82
N GLU A 597 -61.25 33.13 -6.28
CA GLU A 597 -61.53 31.86 -5.62
C GLU A 597 -60.32 30.92 -5.71
N LEU A 598 -59.92 30.35 -4.56
CA LEU A 598 -58.96 29.25 -4.46
C LEU A 598 -59.72 27.94 -4.59
N THR A 599 -59.32 27.07 -5.53
CA THR A 599 -59.94 25.76 -5.78
C THR A 599 -58.95 24.64 -5.51
N ILE A 600 -59.42 23.59 -4.84
CA ILE A 600 -58.70 22.34 -4.57
C ILE A 600 -59.56 21.21 -5.16
N LEU A 601 -59.10 20.54 -6.21
CA LEU A 601 -59.75 19.34 -6.75
C LEU A 601 -59.26 18.11 -6.00
N ASN A 602 -60.19 17.23 -5.63
CA ASN A 602 -59.93 15.97 -4.93
C ASN A 602 -60.55 14.80 -5.74
N PRO A 603 -60.02 14.50 -6.93
CA PRO A 603 -60.58 13.48 -7.83
C PRO A 603 -60.63 12.07 -7.22
N ASN A 604 -59.74 11.78 -6.26
CA ASN A 604 -59.67 10.48 -5.59
C ASN A 604 -60.55 10.38 -4.34
N LEU A 605 -61.25 11.46 -3.96
CA LEU A 605 -62.07 11.53 -2.74
C LEU A 605 -61.27 11.11 -1.48
N GLU A 606 -60.07 11.67 -1.34
CA GLU A 606 -59.24 11.48 -0.14
C GLU A 606 -59.87 12.19 1.07
N ASP A 607 -59.82 11.57 2.25
CA ASP A 607 -60.33 12.16 3.49
C ASP A 607 -59.44 13.34 3.94
N VAL A 608 -59.93 14.56 3.78
CA VAL A 608 -59.19 15.80 4.10
C VAL A 608 -59.37 16.17 5.56
N ALA A 609 -58.28 16.24 6.32
CA ALA A 609 -58.27 16.70 7.71
C ALA A 609 -58.26 18.23 7.82
N ASN A 610 -57.53 18.91 6.93
CA ASN A 610 -57.37 20.35 6.97
C ASN A 610 -56.93 20.94 5.62
N ILE A 611 -57.44 22.14 5.30
CA ILE A 611 -56.99 22.99 4.19
C ILE A 611 -56.60 24.34 4.77
N SER A 612 -55.35 24.77 4.56
CA SER A 612 -54.82 26.04 5.05
C SER A 612 -54.26 26.89 3.92
N LEU A 613 -54.25 28.21 4.13
CA LEU A 613 -53.55 29.16 3.28
C LEU A 613 -52.59 29.98 4.12
N TYR A 614 -51.35 30.17 3.65
CA TYR A 614 -50.30 30.94 4.31
C TYR A 614 -49.81 32.06 3.39
N ASP A 615 -49.33 33.17 3.95
CA ASP A 615 -48.52 34.12 3.20
C ASP A 615 -47.06 33.63 3.05
N LEU A 616 -46.26 34.34 2.25
CA LEU A 616 -44.84 33.99 2.03
C LEU A 616 -43.97 34.08 3.29
N ALA A 617 -44.41 34.79 4.33
CA ALA A 617 -43.70 34.86 5.61
C ALA A 617 -44.10 33.69 6.54
N GLY A 618 -44.94 32.77 6.08
CA GLY A 618 -45.41 31.62 6.85
C GLY A 618 -46.56 31.93 7.81
N ARG A 619 -47.17 33.13 7.75
CA ARG A 619 -48.33 33.46 8.60
C ARG A 619 -49.58 32.82 8.00
N GLN A 620 -50.33 32.11 8.83
CA GLN A 620 -51.57 31.45 8.41
C GLN A 620 -52.68 32.50 8.19
N ILE A 621 -53.20 32.54 6.98
CA ILE A 621 -54.31 33.40 6.55
C ILE A 621 -55.65 32.77 6.92
N PHE A 622 -55.83 31.49 6.59
CA PHE A 622 -56.97 30.71 7.04
C PHE A 622 -56.62 29.23 7.20
N SER A 623 -57.49 28.53 7.93
CA SER A 623 -57.53 27.07 8.02
C SER A 623 -58.99 26.63 8.06
N ASN A 624 -59.31 25.60 7.31
CA ASN A 624 -60.63 25.00 7.21
C ASN A 624 -60.49 23.49 7.43
N LYS A 625 -61.33 22.94 8.31
CA LYS A 625 -61.44 21.49 8.52
C LYS A 625 -62.76 21.04 7.90
N PRO A 626 -62.75 20.43 6.70
CA PRO A 626 -63.98 20.00 6.05
C PRO A 626 -64.77 19.02 6.92
N SER A 627 -66.10 19.12 6.90
CA SER A 627 -66.99 18.20 7.62
C SER A 627 -67.24 16.88 6.89
N SER A 628 -66.93 16.84 5.60
CA SER A 628 -67.12 15.71 4.70
C SER A 628 -66.06 15.72 3.59
N THR A 629 -65.85 14.54 3.02
CA THR A 629 -64.97 14.35 1.86
C THR A 629 -65.73 14.75 0.60
N GLU A 630 -65.18 15.74 -0.11
CA GLU A 630 -65.77 16.33 -1.31
C GLU A 630 -64.81 16.18 -2.49
N GLY A 631 -65.34 16.11 -3.72
CA GLY A 631 -64.51 16.05 -4.94
C GLY A 631 -63.85 17.38 -5.31
N SER A 632 -64.27 18.48 -4.69
CA SER A 632 -63.68 19.81 -4.85
C SER A 632 -63.98 20.67 -3.63
N TYR A 633 -63.03 21.49 -3.23
CA TYR A 633 -63.17 22.52 -2.20
C TYR A 633 -62.88 23.89 -2.80
N SER A 634 -63.65 24.91 -2.42
CA SER A 634 -63.49 26.28 -2.91
C SER A 634 -63.54 27.29 -1.77
N PHE A 635 -62.66 28.30 -1.83
CA PHE A 635 -62.53 29.34 -0.82
C PHE A 635 -62.46 30.72 -1.47
N GLU A 636 -63.27 31.67 -0.99
CA GLU A 636 -63.26 33.05 -1.46
C GLU A 636 -61.95 33.75 -1.08
N THR A 637 -61.33 34.42 -2.05
CA THR A 637 -60.08 35.16 -1.86
C THR A 637 -60.25 36.66 -2.03
N ALA A 638 -61.46 37.17 -2.29
CA ALA A 638 -61.69 38.55 -2.72
C ALA A 638 -61.17 39.64 -1.76
N SER A 639 -61.09 39.33 -0.46
CA SER A 639 -60.58 40.23 0.58
C SER A 639 -59.06 40.16 0.78
N LEU A 640 -58.35 39.26 0.08
CA LEU A 640 -56.90 39.08 0.21
C LEU A 640 -56.14 40.08 -0.67
N SER A 641 -54.91 40.42 -0.28
CA SER A 641 -54.05 41.28 -1.08
C SER A 641 -53.50 40.53 -2.29
N SER A 642 -53.17 41.26 -3.37
CA SER A 642 -52.53 40.66 -4.54
C SER A 642 -51.07 40.29 -4.21
N ALA A 643 -50.80 39.00 -4.02
CA ALA A 643 -49.53 38.45 -3.60
C ALA A 643 -49.45 36.94 -3.87
N ILE A 644 -48.28 36.34 -3.63
CA ILE A 644 -48.13 34.88 -3.61
C ILE A 644 -48.49 34.34 -2.23
N TYR A 645 -49.24 33.25 -2.20
CA TYR A 645 -49.64 32.50 -1.02
C TYR A 645 -49.24 31.03 -1.18
N ILE A 646 -49.25 30.28 -0.07
CA ILE A 646 -49.03 28.84 -0.05
C ILE A 646 -50.32 28.17 0.42
N ALA A 647 -51.00 27.45 -0.47
CA ALA A 647 -52.15 26.63 -0.14
C ALA A 647 -51.66 25.23 0.26
N LYS A 648 -52.13 24.71 1.40
CA LYS A 648 -51.72 23.43 1.96
C LYS A 648 -52.95 22.57 2.28
N VAL A 649 -52.94 21.32 1.86
CA VAL A 649 -53.94 20.30 2.19
C VAL A 649 -53.26 19.22 3.02
N THR A 650 -53.89 18.83 4.13
CA THR A 650 -53.47 17.72 4.98
C THR A 650 -54.62 16.71 5.06
N THR A 651 -54.36 15.45 4.72
CA THR A 651 -55.33 14.34 4.83
C THR A 651 -55.38 13.80 6.26
N VAL A 652 -56.42 13.02 6.58
CA VAL A 652 -56.57 12.33 7.88
C VAL A 652 -55.40 11.37 8.15
N ASN A 653 -54.78 10.82 7.10
CA ASN A 653 -53.60 9.95 7.21
C ASN A 653 -52.28 10.74 7.32
N ASN A 654 -52.34 12.04 7.64
CA ASN A 654 -51.19 12.95 7.74
C ASN A 654 -50.37 13.12 6.45
N LYS A 655 -50.93 12.79 5.28
CA LYS A 655 -50.32 13.15 3.98
C LYS A 655 -50.56 14.63 3.69
N GLU A 656 -49.54 15.36 3.27
CA GLU A 656 -49.59 16.80 2.99
C GLU A 656 -49.24 17.17 1.55
N VAL A 657 -49.99 18.08 0.95
CA VAL A 657 -49.68 18.71 -0.35
C VAL A 657 -49.69 20.22 -0.18
N ALA A 658 -48.66 20.90 -0.69
CA ALA A 658 -48.57 22.36 -0.63
C ALA A 658 -48.20 22.95 -2.00
N VAL A 659 -48.96 23.95 -2.46
CA VAL A 659 -48.79 24.61 -3.75
C VAL A 659 -48.74 26.12 -3.57
N LYS A 660 -47.80 26.78 -4.26
CA LYS A 660 -47.77 28.24 -4.34
C LYS A 660 -48.84 28.73 -5.32
N VAL A 661 -49.69 29.64 -4.87
CA VAL A 661 -50.74 30.25 -5.69
C VAL A 661 -50.55 31.77 -5.75
N SER A 662 -50.73 32.33 -6.94
CA SER A 662 -50.67 33.79 -7.14
C SER A 662 -52.09 34.35 -7.11
N ILE A 663 -52.43 35.07 -6.04
CA ILE A 663 -53.71 35.75 -5.89
C ILE A 663 -53.56 37.17 -6.45
N SER A 664 -54.45 37.57 -7.34
CA SER A 664 -54.52 38.90 -7.97
C SER A 664 -55.98 39.36 -7.97
N ASN A 665 -56.39 40.08 -6.93
CA ASN A 665 -57.78 40.53 -6.73
C ASN A 665 -58.06 41.94 -7.25
#